data_AF-A0A3C0I3H5-F1
#
_entry.id   AF-A0A3C0I3H5-F1
#
_cell.length_a   1.000
_cell.length_b   1.000
_cell.length_c   1.000
_cell.angle_alpha   90.00
_cell.angle_beta   90.00
_cell.angle_gamma   90.00
#
_symmetry.space_group_name_H-M   'P 1'
#
loop_
_entity.id
_entity.type
_entity.pdbx_description
1 polymer ?
#
loop_
_entity_poly.entity_id
_entity_poly.type
_entity_poly.pdbx_seq_one_letter_code
_entity_poly.pdbx_strand_id
1 'polypeptide(L)'
;MCVCFKICKLIGSQVVMIFFFQSISANTVMKFYQHIRTKLAFGFLLVTLIPAVTIGIYAMQSSIDALHERELNIQASMLKTLKHDIEAFLASSRNDLIFLSQSQPLKRYLNQRYQSEDLDALELALQSVEQEFLAFSRSRGIYYQVRYLDEKGQEIVRLDAVDGKIRLIPKTQLQNKASRYYFSRTIQLLEQAIFVSNLELNQEHRQVEVPHKPVIRYAIPVFYPDKRKAGIVITNVDASQFLQELGNAVLVDQEGYYLAHPDANKLWGGPQDLKTGYTFFQDYPTEAPNILNEIQGNITTEQAILTYQRVSIPNLGYWTLIIQQPLRKILHRIRAFRLTFGMILVSAVFISLIIAFLINRSITKPIEHLTRVIEQVRVGNREVRAETKGIDELGTLERGFNAMLESITLYEAALLRTKQEAEAANLAKSRFLANMSHELRTPLNAIIGYGEMLQEEIADMGEVELSGDIEKIHLAGKNLLSTINDILDISKIEAGRMELYTESFYLPNMVNDIVQTLQPLFTKNQDILKIHYSDNLGEMHADLTKTRQILLKMLSNASKFNEDAGMIYLDVLRETDANGKDWILFRVTDSGIGMDAEQKQKLFQVFTQADTSATRKYGGTGLGLAITHYFVQIMGGSINVDSELGQGSTFSVRLPAKVALVQKRAKSSSETEVAVLEEGGLVLVIDDELEVRKVLDNYLTKQGYQVELAESGEDGLRLARKILPDVIILDVMMPKMDGWEVLSYLKADAELAHIPVIILSLIEDKSVGYSLGASDYLIKPVTREQLSKVLQKYHFSQTESSRLVMIIDDEPVNRDMVGRLFRKAGMRICKVEDARIALNYIQKTQPDLILLDLQMPEMDGFEFVTKLQQVYDAIPVIVFSAKDITIEDRQRLNSVANIFQKGSYRNDELLAEVKKLLSMK
;
A
#
# COMPACT_ATOMS: atom_id res chain seq x y z
N MET A 1 6.01 11.19 -12.17
CA MET A 1 4.66 10.83 -12.68
C MET A 1 4.53 11.03 -14.19
N CYS A 2 4.95 12.15 -14.78
CA CYS A 2 4.80 12.40 -16.23
C CYS A 2 5.63 11.50 -17.18
N VAL A 3 6.74 10.91 -16.71
CA VAL A 3 7.58 10.04 -17.56
C VAL A 3 7.02 8.62 -17.69
N CYS A 4 6.35 8.09 -16.64
CA CYS A 4 5.70 6.78 -16.69
C CYS A 4 4.44 6.77 -17.59
N PHE A 5 3.73 7.91 -17.67
CA PHE A 5 2.53 8.02 -18.50
C PHE A 5 2.82 7.96 -20.01
N LYS A 6 4.05 8.33 -20.42
CA LYS A 6 4.48 8.28 -21.82
C LYS A 6 4.84 6.87 -22.30
N ILE A 7 5.28 5.99 -21.40
CA ILE A 7 5.66 4.61 -21.74
C ILE A 7 4.40 3.71 -21.81
N CYS A 8 3.38 3.99 -21.00
CA CYS A 8 2.12 3.22 -20.99
C CYS A 8 1.27 3.39 -22.26
N LYS A 9 1.52 4.42 -23.08
CA LYS A 9 0.79 4.67 -24.32
C LYS A 9 1.39 3.95 -25.54
N LEU A 10 2.60 3.40 -25.42
CA LEU A 10 3.31 2.74 -26.53
C LEU A 10 3.14 1.21 -26.57
N ILE A 11 2.66 0.59 -25.49
CA ILE A 11 2.52 -0.86 -25.39
C ILE A 11 1.07 -1.15 -25.02
N GLY A 12 0.24 -1.38 -26.04
CA GLY A 12 -1.12 -1.84 -25.86
C GLY A 12 -1.13 -3.24 -25.26
N SER A 13 -1.17 -3.34 -23.93
CA SER A 13 -1.47 -4.58 -23.23
C SER A 13 -2.05 -4.29 -21.86
N GLN A 14 -3.31 -4.66 -21.67
CA GLN A 14 -4.04 -4.64 -20.39
C GLN A 14 -3.43 -5.61 -19.34
N VAL A 15 -2.39 -6.38 -19.68
CA VAL A 15 -1.85 -7.43 -18.82
C VAL A 15 -0.75 -6.93 -17.86
N VAL A 16 -0.13 -5.78 -18.12
CA VAL A 16 1.02 -5.30 -17.32
C VAL A 16 0.61 -4.57 -16.04
N MET A 17 -0.63 -4.06 -15.94
CA MET A 17 -1.08 -3.31 -14.76
C MET A 17 -1.50 -4.20 -13.57
N ILE A 18 -1.81 -5.48 -13.83
CA ILE A 18 -2.28 -6.43 -12.79
C ILE A 18 -1.10 -7.06 -12.04
N PHE A 19 0.04 -7.27 -12.70
CA PHE A 19 1.21 -7.92 -12.07
C PHE A 19 2.09 -6.96 -11.25
N PHE A 20 2.15 -5.67 -11.57
CA PHE A 20 3.07 -4.74 -10.88
C PHE A 20 2.56 -4.27 -9.50
N PHE A 21 1.26 -4.42 -9.18
CA PHE A 21 0.66 -3.99 -7.92
C PHE A 21 0.35 -5.13 -6.92
N GLN A 22 0.67 -6.37 -7.24
CA GLN A 22 0.47 -7.52 -6.35
C GLN A 22 1.58 -7.72 -5.30
N SER A 23 2.66 -6.92 -5.31
CA SER A 23 3.84 -7.15 -4.46
C SER A 23 4.10 -6.09 -3.36
N ILE A 24 3.22 -5.11 -3.14
CA ILE A 24 3.43 -4.12 -2.08
C ILE A 24 2.79 -4.64 -0.80
N SER A 25 3.59 -5.28 0.06
CA SER A 25 3.14 -5.65 1.41
C SER A 25 2.66 -4.40 2.16
N ALA A 26 1.63 -4.54 3.02
CA ALA A 26 1.14 -3.45 3.88
C ALA A 26 2.26 -2.75 4.67
N ASN A 27 3.35 -3.47 4.97
CA ASN A 27 4.55 -2.96 5.62
C ASN A 27 5.32 -1.94 4.77
N THR A 28 5.32 -2.08 3.45
CA THR A 28 6.00 -1.18 2.52
C THR A 28 5.27 0.16 2.41
N VAL A 29 3.93 0.14 2.42
CA VAL A 29 3.10 1.35 2.42
C VAL A 29 3.26 2.12 3.74
N MET A 30 3.26 1.42 4.88
CA MET A 30 3.41 2.05 6.19
C MET A 30 4.79 2.69 6.38
N LYS A 31 5.86 2.03 5.90
CA LYS A 31 7.23 2.61 5.86
C LYS A 31 7.31 3.84 4.95
N PHE A 32 6.62 3.84 3.82
CA PHE A 32 6.58 4.97 2.89
C PHE A 32 5.92 6.21 3.52
N TYR A 33 4.83 6.05 4.25
CA TYR A 33 4.15 7.16 4.95
C TYR A 33 4.96 7.71 6.13
N GLN A 34 5.63 6.85 6.91
CA GLN A 34 6.58 7.31 7.93
C GLN A 34 7.72 8.13 7.31
N HIS A 35 8.20 7.73 6.13
CA HIS A 35 9.20 8.46 5.37
C HIS A 35 8.71 9.82 4.86
N ILE A 36 7.47 9.92 4.38
CA ILE A 36 6.89 11.20 3.96
C ILE A 36 6.75 12.14 5.15
N ARG A 37 6.29 11.63 6.29
CA ARG A 37 6.08 12.41 7.52
C ARG A 37 7.38 13.02 8.04
N THR A 38 8.46 12.24 8.09
CA THR A 38 9.78 12.75 8.49
C THR A 38 10.35 13.71 7.45
N LYS A 39 10.18 13.44 6.15
CA LYS A 39 10.65 14.32 5.07
C LYS A 39 9.90 15.65 5.01
N LEU A 40 8.58 15.69 5.27
CA LEU A 40 7.80 16.92 5.31
C LEU A 40 8.19 17.78 6.52
N ALA A 41 8.30 17.18 7.71
CA ALA A 41 8.76 17.89 8.90
C ALA A 41 10.18 18.44 8.72
N PHE A 42 11.09 17.63 8.16
CA PHE A 42 12.45 18.05 7.87
C PHE A 42 12.50 19.15 6.78
N GLY A 43 11.66 19.03 5.74
CA GLY A 43 11.54 20.02 4.67
C GLY A 43 11.05 21.37 5.19
N PHE A 44 10.01 21.40 6.03
CA PHE A 44 9.55 22.63 6.68
C PHE A 44 10.61 23.24 7.58
N LEU A 45 11.33 22.42 8.34
CA LEU A 45 12.43 22.89 9.18
C LEU A 45 13.56 23.48 8.32
N LEU A 46 13.90 22.87 7.19
CA LEU A 46 14.90 23.41 6.26
C LEU A 46 14.48 24.76 5.66
N VAL A 47 13.24 24.84 5.15
CA VAL A 47 12.71 26.05 4.48
C VAL A 47 12.55 27.21 5.45
N THR A 48 12.33 26.94 6.73
CA THR A 48 12.23 27.99 7.76
C THR A 48 13.59 28.36 8.35
N LEU A 49 14.42 27.37 8.68
CA LEU A 49 15.66 27.59 9.42
C LEU A 49 16.77 28.15 8.54
N ILE A 50 16.92 27.69 7.29
CA ILE A 50 18.00 28.17 6.41
C ILE A 50 17.87 29.68 6.15
N PRO A 51 16.73 30.20 5.68
CA PRO A 51 16.58 31.64 5.48
C PRO A 51 16.70 32.43 6.79
N ALA A 52 16.15 31.91 7.90
CA ALA A 52 16.26 32.59 9.19
C ALA A 52 17.72 32.72 9.65
N VAL A 53 18.52 31.65 9.52
CA VAL A 53 19.95 31.67 9.85
C VAL A 53 20.72 32.59 8.92
N THR A 54 20.50 32.54 7.61
CA THR A 54 21.22 33.39 6.66
C THR A 54 20.89 34.86 6.84
N ILE A 55 19.61 35.22 6.99
CA ILE A 55 19.16 36.58 7.31
C ILE A 55 19.74 37.01 8.66
N GLY A 56 19.76 36.11 9.65
CA GLY A 56 20.34 36.36 10.96
C GLY A 56 21.82 36.69 10.93
N ILE A 57 22.62 35.90 10.21
CA ILE A 57 24.05 36.14 10.04
C ILE A 57 24.27 37.48 9.33
N TYR A 58 23.54 37.74 8.25
CA TYR A 58 23.65 38.99 7.51
C TYR A 58 23.27 40.22 8.37
N ALA A 59 22.14 40.14 9.08
CA ALA A 59 21.68 41.20 9.98
C ALA A 59 22.66 41.42 11.14
N MET A 60 23.26 40.35 11.68
CA MET A 60 24.28 40.44 12.71
C MET A 60 25.53 41.16 12.20
N GLN A 61 26.03 40.78 11.02
CA GLN A 61 27.19 41.42 10.38
C GLN A 61 26.92 42.90 10.15
N SER A 62 25.79 43.21 9.50
CA SER A 62 25.38 44.60 9.21
C SER A 62 25.20 45.43 10.48
N SER A 63 24.64 44.86 11.55
CA SER A 63 24.51 45.56 12.83
C SER A 63 25.85 45.82 13.51
N ILE A 64 26.84 44.93 13.36
CA ILE A 64 28.18 45.13 13.92
C ILE A 64 28.87 46.29 13.20
N ASP A 65 28.84 46.27 11.87
CA ASP A 65 29.45 47.30 11.03
C ASP A 65 28.82 48.67 11.31
N ALA A 66 27.48 48.74 11.36
CA ALA A 66 26.76 49.98 11.68
C ALA A 66 27.04 50.49 13.09
N LEU A 67 27.18 49.60 14.08
CA LEU A 67 27.56 50.01 15.45
C LEU A 67 28.99 50.52 15.50
N HIS A 68 29.91 49.90 14.76
CA HIS A 68 31.31 50.30 14.70
C HIS A 68 31.45 51.69 14.05
N GLU A 69 30.85 51.92 12.88
CA GLU A 69 30.84 53.22 12.21
C GLU A 69 30.20 54.31 13.07
N ARG A 70 29.05 54.01 13.70
CA ARG A 70 28.38 54.97 14.58
C ARG A 70 29.28 55.37 15.75
N GLU A 71 29.97 54.42 16.37
CA GLU A 71 30.87 54.69 17.48
C GLU A 71 32.06 55.56 17.05
N LEU A 72 32.70 55.23 15.92
CA LEU A 72 33.78 56.01 15.33
C LEU A 72 33.35 57.46 15.06
N ASN A 73 32.15 57.65 14.49
CA ASN A 73 31.63 58.99 14.21
C ASN A 73 31.36 59.80 15.48
N ILE A 74 30.81 59.18 16.53
CA ILE A 74 30.60 59.84 17.82
C ILE A 74 31.94 60.27 18.43
N GLN A 75 32.93 59.37 18.44
CA GLN A 75 34.26 59.66 18.98
C GLN A 75 34.98 60.76 18.20
N ALA A 76 34.96 60.69 16.86
CA ALA A 76 35.56 61.71 16.00
C ALA A 76 34.89 63.09 16.21
N SER A 77 33.56 63.13 16.36
CA SER A 77 32.85 64.37 16.68
C SER A 77 33.24 64.91 18.05
N MET A 78 33.35 64.06 19.06
CA MET A 78 33.74 64.47 20.41
C MET A 78 35.17 65.02 20.45
N LEU A 79 36.12 64.36 19.78
CA LEU A 79 37.49 64.85 19.63
C LEU A 79 37.55 66.19 18.93
N LYS A 80 36.74 66.37 17.87
CA LYS A 80 36.69 67.63 17.13
C LYS A 80 36.19 68.78 18.01
N THR A 81 35.16 68.54 18.82
CA THR A 81 34.66 69.53 19.80
C THR A 81 35.73 69.84 20.84
N LEU A 82 36.29 68.82 21.49
CA LEU A 82 37.33 69.01 22.50
C LEU A 82 38.52 69.77 21.94
N LYS A 83 39.04 69.39 20.77
CA LYS A 83 40.12 70.11 20.06
C LYS A 83 39.79 71.59 19.90
N HIS A 84 38.59 71.92 19.43
CA HIS A 84 38.18 73.30 19.24
C HIS A 84 38.18 74.08 20.56
N ASP A 85 37.70 73.46 21.64
CA ASP A 85 37.67 74.06 22.97
C ASP A 85 39.10 74.30 23.51
N ILE A 86 40.05 73.36 23.28
CA ILE A 86 41.47 73.55 23.63
C ILE A 86 42.06 74.74 22.87
N GLU A 87 41.88 74.76 21.54
CA GLU A 87 42.43 75.83 20.70
C GLU A 87 41.84 77.20 21.07
N ALA A 88 40.55 77.26 21.39
CA ALA A 88 39.88 78.46 21.87
C ALA A 88 40.41 78.92 23.24
N PHE A 89 40.61 78.01 24.18
CA PHE A 89 41.19 78.30 25.50
C PHE A 89 42.61 78.85 25.39
N LEU A 90 43.47 78.21 24.59
CA LEU A 90 44.85 78.65 24.35
C LEU A 90 44.90 80.02 23.66
N ALA A 91 44.00 80.27 22.70
CA ALA A 91 43.90 81.56 22.02
C ALA A 91 43.37 82.68 22.94
N SER A 92 42.38 82.39 23.79
CA SER A 92 41.86 83.34 24.77
C SER A 92 42.94 83.78 25.76
N SER A 93 43.69 82.81 26.30
CA SER A 93 44.80 83.08 27.25
C SER A 93 45.91 83.94 26.62
N ARG A 94 46.19 83.71 25.34
CA ARG A 94 47.13 84.53 24.57
C ARG A 94 46.65 85.98 24.44
N ASN A 95 45.38 86.19 24.08
CA ASN A 95 44.80 87.54 23.90
C ASN A 95 44.75 88.32 25.22
N ASP A 96 44.44 87.62 26.30
CA ASP A 96 44.45 88.16 27.66
C ASP A 96 45.82 88.70 28.09
N LEU A 97 46.89 87.96 27.78
CA LEU A 97 48.25 88.44 28.05
C LEU A 97 48.59 89.69 27.23
N ILE A 98 48.20 89.73 25.95
CA ILE A 98 48.40 90.92 25.10
C ILE A 98 47.69 92.12 25.73
N PHE A 99 46.45 91.94 26.19
CA PHE A 99 45.67 92.98 26.87
C PHE A 99 46.42 93.52 28.09
N LEU A 100 46.91 92.66 28.99
CA LEU A 100 47.66 93.07 30.17
C LEU A 100 48.95 93.83 29.82
N SER A 101 49.69 93.35 28.82
CA SER A 101 50.95 93.97 28.40
C SER A 101 50.78 95.35 27.76
N GLN A 102 49.60 95.62 27.18
CA GLN A 102 49.29 96.86 26.48
C GLN A 102 48.45 97.82 27.34
N SER A 103 48.19 97.44 28.59
CA SER A 103 47.40 98.22 29.53
C SER A 103 47.95 99.63 29.77
N GLN A 104 47.05 100.59 29.98
CA GLN A 104 47.41 101.99 30.18
C GLN A 104 48.17 102.21 31.50
N PRO A 105 47.75 101.64 32.65
CA PRO A 105 48.53 101.66 33.89
C PRO A 105 49.97 101.15 33.71
N LEU A 106 50.19 100.03 33.04
CA LEU A 106 51.53 99.49 32.84
C LEU A 106 52.39 100.43 31.99
N LYS A 107 51.86 100.95 30.89
CA LYS A 107 52.56 101.94 30.06
C LYS A 107 52.91 103.20 30.84
N ARG A 108 52.01 103.71 31.68
CA ARG A 108 52.27 104.88 32.54
C ARG A 108 53.38 104.59 33.55
N TYR A 109 53.35 103.44 34.20
CA TYR A 109 54.41 103.00 35.12
C TYR A 109 55.78 102.92 34.42
N LEU A 110 55.84 102.32 33.23
CA LEU A 110 57.08 102.21 32.45
C LEU A 110 57.61 103.58 31.99
N ASN A 111 56.72 104.49 31.59
CA ASN A 111 57.10 105.86 31.24
C ASN A 111 57.65 106.63 32.45
N GLN A 112 57.01 106.50 33.61
CA GLN A 112 57.45 107.15 34.85
C GLN A 112 58.82 106.60 35.31
N ARG A 113 59.00 105.27 35.27
CA ARG A 113 60.27 104.59 35.57
C ARG A 113 61.41 104.99 34.62
N TYR A 114 61.07 105.36 33.39
CA TYR A 114 62.04 105.86 32.40
C TYR A 114 62.44 107.32 32.63
N GLN A 115 61.51 108.18 33.06
CA GLN A 115 61.69 109.65 33.08
C GLN A 115 62.03 110.25 34.45
N SER A 116 61.62 109.65 35.57
CA SER A 116 61.56 110.34 36.86
C SER A 116 62.33 109.63 38.00
N GLU A 117 63.00 110.43 38.83
CA GLU A 117 63.57 110.00 40.13
C GLU A 117 62.57 110.13 41.29
N ASP A 118 61.32 110.58 41.02
CA ASP A 118 60.26 110.69 42.02
C ASP A 118 59.70 109.31 42.40
N LEU A 119 60.13 108.84 43.57
CA LEU A 119 59.74 107.56 44.14
C LEU A 119 58.24 107.48 44.47
N ASP A 120 57.60 108.60 44.87
CA ASP A 120 56.19 108.62 45.26
C ASP A 120 55.27 108.53 44.05
N ALA A 121 55.59 109.26 42.98
CA ALA A 121 54.87 109.17 41.71
C ALA A 121 55.01 107.79 41.05
N LEU A 122 56.19 107.17 41.17
CA LEU A 122 56.44 105.81 40.68
C LEU A 122 55.63 104.77 41.46
N GLU A 123 55.54 104.90 42.79
CA GLU A 123 54.75 104.01 43.64
C GLU A 123 53.24 104.12 43.35
N LEU A 124 52.71 105.33 43.13
CA LEU A 124 51.31 105.52 42.73
C LEU A 124 50.98 104.92 41.35
N ALA A 125 51.90 105.04 40.39
CA ALA A 125 51.77 104.41 39.09
C ALA A 125 51.79 102.87 39.21
N LEU A 126 52.64 102.32 40.09
CA LEU A 126 52.72 100.89 40.37
C LEU A 126 51.43 100.36 41.00
N GLN A 127 50.86 101.07 41.97
CA GLN A 127 49.57 100.70 42.58
C GLN A 127 48.45 100.60 41.53
N SER A 128 48.47 101.46 40.52
CA SER A 128 47.49 101.39 39.42
C SER A 128 47.63 100.11 38.58
N VAL A 129 48.86 99.64 38.35
CA VAL A 129 49.13 98.34 37.68
C VAL A 129 48.65 97.18 38.54
N GLU A 130 48.94 97.21 39.85
CA GLU A 130 48.50 96.18 40.79
C GLU A 130 46.97 96.05 40.82
N GLN A 131 46.24 97.17 40.86
CA GLN A 131 44.77 97.17 40.86
C GLN A 131 44.18 96.62 39.55
N GLU A 132 44.75 96.98 38.40
CA GLU A 132 44.27 96.48 37.10
C GLU A 132 44.53 94.98 36.97
N PHE A 133 45.74 94.52 37.30
CA PHE A 133 46.07 93.09 37.25
C PHE A 133 45.19 92.30 38.24
N LEU A 134 44.87 92.88 39.42
CA LEU A 134 43.99 92.27 40.41
C LEU A 134 42.55 92.17 39.90
N ALA A 135 42.02 93.24 39.30
CA ALA A 135 40.68 93.25 38.70
C ALA A 135 40.57 92.27 37.54
N PHE A 136 41.57 92.24 36.66
CA PHE A 136 41.66 91.31 35.54
C PHE A 136 41.66 89.86 36.02
N SER A 137 42.52 89.52 36.99
CA SER A 137 42.64 88.17 37.53
C SER A 137 41.34 87.69 38.19
N ARG A 138 40.64 88.58 38.91
CA ARG A 138 39.34 88.28 39.53
C ARG A 138 38.23 88.06 38.50
N SER A 139 38.23 88.82 37.40
CA SER A 139 37.23 88.73 36.33
C SER A 139 37.35 87.42 35.55
N ARG A 140 38.59 86.99 35.25
CA ARG A 140 38.85 85.81 34.42
C ARG A 140 38.81 84.50 35.20
N GLY A 141 39.27 84.46 36.45
CA GLY A 141 39.20 83.27 37.31
C GLY A 141 40.08 82.07 36.92
N ILE A 142 40.69 82.08 35.74
CA ILE A 142 41.54 80.97 35.21
C ILE A 142 43.05 81.16 35.46
N TYR A 143 43.46 82.25 36.11
CA TYR A 143 44.88 82.57 36.30
C TYR A 143 45.34 82.21 37.71
N TYR A 144 46.31 81.31 37.80
CA TYR A 144 46.95 80.95 39.06
C TYR A 144 47.90 82.05 39.54
N GLN A 145 48.69 82.62 38.63
CA GLN A 145 49.57 83.75 38.93
C GLN A 145 49.58 84.76 37.79
N VAL A 146 49.63 86.05 38.13
CA VAL A 146 49.91 87.13 37.17
C VAL A 146 51.06 87.96 37.71
N ARG A 147 52.11 88.13 36.92
CA ARG A 147 53.32 88.84 37.36
C ARG A 147 53.85 89.81 36.32
N TYR A 148 54.50 90.85 36.81
CA TYR A 148 55.41 91.69 36.06
C TYR A 148 56.81 91.58 36.67
N LEU A 149 57.78 91.21 35.85
CA LEU A 149 59.20 91.09 36.21
C LEU A 149 59.97 92.16 35.45
N ASP A 150 60.93 92.81 36.09
CA ASP A 150 61.77 93.83 35.44
C ASP A 150 62.87 93.25 34.54
N GLU A 151 63.69 94.11 33.94
CA GLU A 151 64.78 93.72 33.05
C GLU A 151 65.86 92.83 33.71
N LYS A 152 65.93 92.81 35.04
CA LYS A 152 66.84 91.96 35.83
C LYS A 152 66.17 90.68 36.33
N GLY A 153 64.92 90.44 35.95
CA GLY A 153 64.13 89.28 36.36
C GLY A 153 63.63 89.36 37.80
N GLN A 154 63.67 90.53 38.44
CA GLN A 154 63.09 90.73 39.76
C GLN A 154 61.57 90.86 39.62
N GLU A 155 60.81 90.09 40.39
CA GLU A 155 59.35 90.28 40.48
C GLU A 155 59.06 91.66 41.08
N ILE A 156 58.24 92.46 40.37
CA ILE A 156 57.78 93.80 40.78
C ILE A 156 56.31 93.76 41.19
N VAL A 157 55.48 93.05 40.43
CA VAL A 157 54.07 92.76 40.76
C VAL A 157 53.89 91.26 40.74
N ARG A 158 53.24 90.70 41.76
CA ARG A 158 52.84 89.30 41.80
C ARG A 158 51.47 89.14 42.45
N LEU A 159 50.56 88.57 41.70
CA LEU A 159 49.25 88.13 42.16
C LEU A 159 49.20 86.62 42.14
N ASP A 160 48.72 86.02 43.23
CA ASP A 160 48.52 84.58 43.34
C ASP A 160 47.04 84.28 43.65
N ALA A 161 46.51 83.23 43.04
CA ALA A 161 45.21 82.65 43.38
C ALA A 161 45.39 81.65 44.53
N VAL A 162 44.91 82.01 45.73
CA VAL A 162 44.97 81.17 46.92
C VAL A 162 43.55 80.95 47.43
N ASP A 163 43.11 79.69 47.52
CA ASP A 163 41.75 79.29 47.93
C ASP A 163 40.64 80.00 47.15
N GLY A 164 40.82 80.13 45.82
CA GLY A 164 39.86 80.79 44.93
C GLY A 164 39.78 82.32 45.08
N LYS A 165 40.66 82.94 45.89
CA LYS A 165 40.76 84.39 46.03
C LYS A 165 42.10 84.89 45.50
N ILE A 166 42.06 85.88 44.60
CA ILE A 166 43.27 86.54 44.10
C ILE A 166 43.80 87.51 45.16
N ARG A 167 45.08 87.35 45.52
CA ARG A 167 45.78 88.21 46.49
C ARG A 167 47.07 88.77 45.88
N LEU A 168 47.38 90.02 46.23
CA LEU A 168 48.67 90.63 45.95
C LEU A 168 49.71 90.15 46.95
N ILE A 169 50.86 89.69 46.44
CA ILE A 169 51.96 89.20 47.26
C ILE A 169 52.80 90.39 47.75
N PRO A 170 53.09 90.48 49.06
CA PRO A 170 53.90 91.57 49.61
C PRO A 170 55.31 91.64 49.00
N LYS A 171 55.86 92.85 48.88
CA LYS A 171 57.20 93.10 48.31
C LYS A 171 58.32 92.25 48.95
N THR A 172 58.21 91.90 50.24
CA THR A 172 59.19 91.07 50.97
C THR A 172 59.25 89.61 50.51
N GLN A 173 58.23 89.14 49.80
CA GLN A 173 58.11 87.76 49.31
C GLN A 173 58.37 87.64 47.80
N LEU A 174 58.62 88.76 47.12
CA LEU A 174 58.93 88.78 45.68
C LEU A 174 60.32 88.21 45.42
N GLN A 175 60.43 87.40 44.38
CA GLN A 175 61.64 86.64 44.08
C GLN A 175 62.32 87.13 42.80
N ASN A 176 63.64 86.92 42.71
CA ASN A 176 64.34 87.04 41.44
C ASN A 176 64.23 85.73 40.65
N LYS A 177 63.71 85.81 39.43
CA LYS A 177 63.50 84.67 38.52
C LYS A 177 64.37 84.75 37.26
N ALA A 178 65.43 85.55 37.25
CA ALA A 178 66.32 85.70 36.09
C ALA A 178 66.91 84.37 35.58
N SER A 179 67.15 83.41 36.49
CA SER A 179 67.69 82.09 36.15
C SER A 179 66.64 81.12 35.58
N ARG A 180 65.36 81.50 35.48
CA ARG A 180 64.31 80.63 34.96
C ARG A 180 64.25 80.73 33.44
N TYR A 181 64.10 79.56 32.79
CA TYR A 181 64.14 79.45 31.33
C TYR A 181 63.08 80.30 30.62
N TYR A 182 61.87 80.43 31.19
CA TYR A 182 60.81 81.25 30.62
C TYR A 182 61.20 82.72 30.61
N PHE A 183 61.94 83.22 31.60
CA PHE A 183 62.39 84.60 31.64
C PHE A 183 63.46 84.83 30.57
N SER A 184 64.51 84.01 30.57
CA SER A 184 65.62 84.12 29.62
C SER A 184 65.17 83.99 28.16
N ARG A 185 64.16 83.15 27.89
CA ARG A 185 63.57 83.01 26.54
C ARG A 185 62.68 84.19 26.18
N THR A 186 61.80 84.62 27.09
CA THR A 186 60.83 85.71 26.80
C THR A 186 61.52 87.04 26.61
N ILE A 187 62.50 87.38 27.46
CA ILE A 187 63.20 88.66 27.38
C ILE A 187 63.98 88.80 26.07
N GLN A 188 64.27 87.71 25.35
CA GLN A 188 64.95 87.77 24.05
C GLN A 188 64.01 88.06 22.87
N LEU A 189 62.69 87.90 23.06
CA LEU A 189 61.69 88.04 22.00
C LEU A 189 61.55 89.48 21.49
N LEU A 190 61.03 89.59 20.26
CA LEU A 190 60.65 90.84 19.62
C LEU A 190 59.37 91.42 20.24
N GLU A 191 59.09 92.68 19.95
CA GLU A 191 57.85 93.33 20.37
C GLU A 191 56.61 92.52 19.91
N GLN A 192 55.65 92.32 20.81
CA GLN A 192 54.40 91.57 20.57
C GLN A 192 54.56 90.04 20.36
N ALA A 193 55.78 89.51 20.36
CA ALA A 193 56.01 88.06 20.34
C ALA A 193 55.78 87.46 21.72
N ILE A 194 55.09 86.32 21.77
CA ILE A 194 54.67 85.67 23.01
C ILE A 194 55.41 84.36 23.17
N PHE A 195 55.98 84.17 24.35
CA PHE A 195 56.45 82.89 24.83
C PHE A 195 55.28 82.12 25.44
N VAL A 196 55.16 80.85 25.08
CA VAL A 196 54.23 79.90 25.72
C VAL A 196 55.09 78.75 26.26
N SER A 197 54.85 78.29 27.48
CA SER A 197 55.49 77.08 28.00
C SER A 197 54.74 75.82 27.59
N ASN A 198 55.40 74.66 27.69
CA ASN A 198 54.69 73.39 27.75
C ASN A 198 53.71 73.39 28.94
N LEU A 199 52.69 72.53 28.85
CA LEU A 199 51.83 72.22 29.98
C LEU A 199 52.66 71.41 30.99
N GLU A 200 52.91 71.98 32.16
CA GLU A 200 53.80 71.43 33.18
C GLU A 200 53.24 71.71 34.58
N LEU A 201 53.72 71.01 35.60
CA LEU A 201 53.34 71.28 36.97
C LEU A 201 53.99 72.57 37.50
N ASN A 202 53.24 73.32 38.29
CA ASN A 202 53.76 74.53 38.91
C ASN A 202 54.92 74.20 39.86
N GLN A 203 55.99 75.00 39.78
CA GLN A 203 57.16 74.83 40.62
C GLN A 203 57.51 76.13 41.34
N GLU A 204 57.51 76.09 42.67
CA GLU A 204 58.03 77.15 43.52
C GLU A 204 59.24 76.64 44.30
N HIS A 205 60.23 77.51 44.54
CA HIS A 205 61.49 77.13 45.19
C HIS A 205 62.20 75.91 44.56
N ARG A 206 62.02 75.69 43.25
CA ARG A 206 62.54 74.52 42.48
C ARG A 206 61.95 73.17 42.91
N GLN A 207 60.82 73.15 43.59
CA GLN A 207 60.05 71.95 43.92
C GLN A 207 58.67 72.03 43.26
N VAL A 208 58.13 70.88 42.86
CA VAL A 208 56.76 70.77 42.36
C VAL A 208 55.79 71.05 43.50
N GLU A 209 54.83 71.94 43.26
CA GLU A 209 53.84 72.32 44.26
C GLU A 209 52.87 71.17 44.57
N VAL A 210 52.46 71.03 45.84
CA VAL A 210 51.46 70.06 46.30
C VAL A 210 50.33 70.82 47.00
N PRO A 211 49.04 70.65 46.60
CA PRO A 211 48.56 69.77 45.52
C PRO A 211 49.08 70.19 44.13
N HIS A 212 49.23 69.23 43.24
CA HIS A 212 49.79 69.45 41.90
C HIS A 212 48.92 70.41 41.09
N LYS A 213 49.54 71.47 40.56
CA LYS A 213 48.87 72.52 39.79
C LYS A 213 49.38 72.53 38.36
N PRO A 214 48.62 72.02 37.39
CA PRO A 214 48.99 72.07 35.98
C PRO A 214 48.88 73.49 35.44
N VAL A 215 49.97 74.00 34.87
CA VAL A 215 50.08 75.41 34.47
C VAL A 215 50.64 75.52 33.05
N ILE A 216 50.05 76.44 32.29
CA ILE A 216 50.61 76.94 31.03
C ILE A 216 51.04 78.38 31.26
N ARG A 217 52.32 78.69 31.01
CA ARG A 217 52.88 80.02 31.20
C ARG A 217 52.88 80.75 29.88
N TYR A 218 52.16 81.87 29.83
CA TYR A 218 52.26 82.83 28.74
C TYR A 218 53.09 84.01 29.21
N ALA A 219 54.09 84.41 28.45
CA ALA A 219 54.92 85.56 28.78
C ALA A 219 55.23 86.42 27.56
N ILE A 220 55.27 87.73 27.76
CA ILE A 220 55.48 88.72 26.69
C ILE A 220 56.46 89.79 27.18
N PRO A 221 57.47 90.18 26.37
CA PRO A 221 58.35 91.28 26.73
C PRO A 221 57.61 92.61 26.67
N VAL A 222 57.90 93.48 27.64
CA VAL A 222 57.45 94.87 27.65
C VAL A 222 58.64 95.80 27.51
N PHE A 223 58.40 96.98 26.94
CA PHE A 223 59.45 97.89 26.50
C PHE A 223 59.24 99.28 27.09
N TYR A 224 60.34 99.98 27.35
CA TYR A 224 60.34 101.41 27.63
C TYR A 224 59.99 102.19 26.34
N PRO A 225 59.64 103.49 26.43
CA PRO A 225 59.32 104.33 25.26
C PRO A 225 60.40 104.36 24.16
N ASP A 226 61.66 104.19 24.55
CA ASP A 226 62.83 104.14 23.65
C ASP A 226 63.06 102.77 23.01
N LYS A 227 62.12 101.82 23.20
CA LYS A 227 62.18 100.43 22.74
C LYS A 227 63.26 99.56 23.40
N ARG A 228 63.89 99.99 24.51
CA ARG A 228 64.67 99.08 25.34
C ARG A 228 63.76 98.17 26.15
N LYS A 229 64.23 96.96 26.45
CA LYS A 229 63.47 95.95 27.21
C LYS A 229 63.31 96.41 28.66
N ALA A 230 62.06 96.50 29.11
CA ALA A 230 61.70 96.92 30.46
C ALA A 230 61.35 95.75 31.40
N GLY A 231 61.31 94.53 30.87
CA GLY A 231 60.94 93.34 31.61
C GLY A 231 59.95 92.47 30.84
N ILE A 232 59.22 91.63 31.56
CA ILE A 232 58.20 90.75 30.99
C ILE A 232 56.92 90.77 31.85
N VAL A 233 55.78 90.62 31.19
CA VAL A 233 54.53 90.24 31.85
C VAL A 233 54.34 88.74 31.65
N ILE A 234 54.00 88.02 32.70
CA ILE A 234 53.78 86.57 32.67
C ILE A 234 52.48 86.20 33.38
N THR A 235 51.70 85.34 32.75
CA THR A 235 50.49 84.74 33.31
C THR A 235 50.69 83.23 33.40
N ASN A 236 50.47 82.68 34.59
CA ASN A 236 50.38 81.24 34.81
C ASN A 236 48.89 80.88 34.73
N VAL A 237 48.46 80.30 33.61
CA VAL A 237 47.09 79.84 33.40
C VAL A 237 46.89 78.50 34.10
N ASP A 238 45.83 78.37 34.89
CA ASP A 238 45.42 77.11 35.51
C ASP A 238 44.75 76.22 34.46
N ALA A 239 45.40 75.10 34.14
CA ALA A 239 44.88 74.13 33.19
C ALA A 239 43.98 73.06 33.86
N SER A 240 43.78 73.12 35.18
CA SER A 240 43.07 72.07 35.93
C SER A 240 41.64 71.88 35.44
N GLN A 241 40.90 72.98 35.27
CA GLN A 241 39.52 72.93 34.79
C GLN A 241 39.43 72.34 33.38
N PHE A 242 40.31 72.80 32.48
CA PHE A 242 40.42 72.29 31.12
C PHE A 242 40.71 70.77 31.09
N LEU A 243 41.68 70.31 31.89
CA LEU A 243 42.04 68.89 31.92
C LEU A 243 40.93 68.02 32.53
N GLN A 244 40.12 68.55 33.44
CA GLN A 244 38.95 67.85 33.98
C GLN A 244 37.83 67.70 32.94
N GLU A 245 37.62 68.70 32.07
CA GLU A 245 36.60 68.67 31.01
C GLU A 245 36.88 67.61 29.92
N LEU A 246 38.14 67.15 29.80
CA LEU A 246 38.50 66.04 28.91
C LEU A 246 37.82 64.71 29.31
N GLY A 247 37.41 64.57 30.57
CA GLY A 247 36.73 63.38 31.08
C GLY A 247 37.57 62.11 30.91
N ASN A 248 37.15 61.23 29.99
CA ASN A 248 37.86 59.97 29.70
C ASN A 248 38.85 60.09 28.52
N ALA A 249 38.94 61.25 27.89
CA ALA A 249 39.93 61.50 26.85
C ALA A 249 41.33 61.60 27.48
N VAL A 250 42.30 61.11 26.73
CA VAL A 250 43.71 61.09 27.09
C VAL A 250 44.41 62.17 26.28
N LEU A 251 45.28 62.94 26.94
CA LEU A 251 46.09 63.97 26.29
C LEU A 251 47.55 63.60 26.43
N VAL A 252 48.25 63.54 25.32
CA VAL A 252 49.67 63.13 25.24
C VAL A 252 50.48 64.24 24.58
N ASP A 253 51.68 64.48 25.07
CA ASP A 253 52.62 65.40 24.42
C ASP A 253 53.29 64.77 23.18
N GLN A 254 54.13 65.56 22.49
CA GLN A 254 54.87 65.12 21.30
C GLN A 254 55.91 64.02 21.58
N GLU A 255 56.34 63.85 22.83
CA GLU A 255 57.31 62.84 23.26
C GLU A 255 56.63 61.57 23.79
N GLY A 256 55.30 61.58 23.88
CA GLY A 256 54.51 60.45 24.34
C GLY A 256 54.17 60.46 25.83
N TYR A 257 54.48 61.52 26.60
CA TYR A 257 54.12 61.59 28.01
C TYR A 257 52.65 61.99 28.21
N TYR A 258 52.01 61.39 29.21
CA TYR A 258 50.62 61.71 29.54
C TYR A 258 50.50 63.04 30.30
N LEU A 259 49.76 63.96 29.70
CA LEU A 259 49.35 65.23 30.29
C LEU A 259 47.96 65.13 30.95
N ALA A 260 47.08 64.29 30.38
CA ALA A 260 45.79 63.91 30.95
C ALA A 260 45.53 62.42 30.73
N HIS A 261 45.07 61.73 31.77
CA HIS A 261 44.77 60.31 31.75
C HIS A 261 43.83 59.96 32.93
N PRO A 262 42.84 59.06 32.76
CA PRO A 262 41.92 58.69 33.85
C PRO A 262 42.60 58.03 35.06
N ASP A 263 43.70 57.30 34.83
CA ASP A 263 44.57 56.79 35.89
C ASP A 263 45.58 57.85 36.31
N ALA A 264 45.45 58.35 37.54
CA ALA A 264 46.28 59.41 38.11
C ALA A 264 47.76 59.02 38.21
N ASN A 265 48.10 57.73 38.28
CA ASN A 265 49.48 57.27 38.41
C ASN A 265 50.30 57.47 37.12
N LYS A 266 49.62 57.62 35.97
CA LYS A 266 50.27 57.80 34.67
C LYS A 266 50.56 59.26 34.33
N LEU A 267 49.95 60.21 35.05
CA LEU A 267 50.05 61.64 34.77
C LEU A 267 51.47 62.16 35.05
N TRP A 268 51.88 63.19 34.29
CA TRP A 268 53.08 64.00 34.58
C TRP A 268 54.39 63.21 34.63
N GLY A 269 54.52 62.20 33.76
CA GLY A 269 55.70 61.33 33.70
C GLY A 269 56.95 61.96 33.07
N GLY A 270 56.84 63.16 32.51
CA GLY A 270 57.91 63.85 31.79
C GLY A 270 59.09 64.28 32.68
N PRO A 271 60.25 64.60 32.06
CA PRO A 271 61.47 64.95 32.78
C PRO A 271 61.39 66.29 33.55
N GLN A 272 60.39 67.12 33.28
CA GLN A 272 60.20 68.42 33.93
C GLN A 272 59.22 68.37 35.12
N ASP A 273 58.51 67.25 35.30
CA ASP A 273 57.45 67.09 36.31
C ASP A 273 57.81 66.03 37.36
N LEU A 274 57.00 64.96 37.49
CA LEU A 274 57.17 63.91 38.50
C LEU A 274 58.18 62.85 38.09
N LYS A 275 58.62 62.83 36.83
CA LYS A 275 59.66 61.93 36.30
C LYS A 275 59.35 60.45 36.51
N THR A 276 58.08 60.06 36.49
CA THR A 276 57.66 58.66 36.65
C THR A 276 58.04 57.81 35.43
N GLY A 277 58.30 58.44 34.26
CA GLY A 277 58.73 57.76 33.04
C GLY A 277 57.62 57.00 32.32
N TYR A 278 56.35 57.11 32.75
CA TYR A 278 55.21 56.51 32.06
C TYR A 278 54.90 57.25 30.76
N THR A 279 54.81 56.50 29.66
CA THR A 279 54.54 57.05 28.32
C THR A 279 53.48 56.23 27.58
N PHE A 280 52.86 56.85 26.58
CA PHE A 280 51.94 56.22 25.66
C PHE A 280 52.58 55.05 24.89
N PHE A 281 53.89 55.12 24.63
CA PHE A 281 54.66 54.03 24.02
C PHE A 281 54.72 52.76 24.88
N GLN A 282 54.59 52.87 26.21
CA GLN A 282 54.54 51.70 27.10
C GLN A 282 53.18 51.00 27.05
N ASP A 283 52.10 51.78 26.96
CA ASP A 283 50.74 51.22 26.86
C ASP A 283 50.44 50.67 25.46
N TYR A 284 50.96 51.31 24.40
CA TYR A 284 50.68 50.98 23.00
C TYR A 284 51.96 50.99 22.15
N PRO A 285 52.86 50.01 22.31
CA PRO A 285 54.17 50.02 21.65
C PRO A 285 54.08 49.95 20.12
N THR A 286 53.06 49.30 19.58
CA THR A 286 52.84 49.10 18.14
C THR A 286 52.11 50.27 17.48
N GLU A 287 51.13 50.85 18.18
CA GLU A 287 50.25 51.88 17.61
C GLU A 287 50.77 53.29 17.86
N ALA A 288 51.48 53.53 18.97
CA ALA A 288 51.94 54.86 19.36
C ALA A 288 52.75 55.59 18.27
N PRO A 289 53.68 54.95 17.53
CA PRO A 289 54.39 55.62 16.45
C PRO A 289 53.47 56.14 15.34
N ASN A 290 52.39 55.41 15.02
CA ASN A 290 51.46 55.82 13.97
C ASN A 290 50.53 56.93 14.49
N ILE A 291 49.98 56.75 15.68
CA ILE A 291 49.06 57.71 16.32
C ILE A 291 49.73 59.08 16.52
N LEU A 292 50.96 59.12 17.01
CA LEU A 292 51.65 60.37 17.30
C LEU A 292 52.14 61.08 16.02
N ASN A 293 52.41 60.34 14.93
CA ASN A 293 52.87 60.93 13.67
C ASN A 293 51.73 61.42 12.75
N GLU A 294 50.51 60.90 12.91
CA GLU A 294 49.36 61.31 12.13
C GLU A 294 48.59 62.51 12.72
N ILE A 295 47.83 63.21 11.88
CA ILE A 295 47.05 64.39 12.29
C ILE A 295 45.73 63.98 12.97
N GLN A 296 45.08 62.95 12.44
CA GLN A 296 43.85 62.39 12.97
C GLN A 296 43.63 61.00 12.38
N GLY A 297 42.92 60.15 13.10
CA GLY A 297 42.61 58.82 12.61
C GLY A 297 41.96 57.96 13.68
N ASN A 298 41.78 56.70 13.34
CA ASN A 298 41.38 55.68 14.28
C ASN A 298 42.18 54.40 14.00
N ILE A 299 42.52 53.69 15.07
CA ILE A 299 43.19 52.39 15.01
C ILE A 299 42.42 51.44 15.94
N THR A 300 42.08 50.27 15.40
CA THR A 300 41.47 49.21 16.18
C THR A 300 42.58 48.28 16.69
N THR A 301 42.73 48.20 18.00
CA THR A 301 43.61 47.24 18.68
C THR A 301 42.81 46.00 19.12
N GLU A 302 43.48 44.98 19.67
CA GLU A 302 42.80 43.82 20.27
C GLU A 302 41.87 44.21 21.43
N GLN A 303 42.17 45.29 22.15
CA GLN A 303 41.50 45.65 23.40
C GLN A 303 40.53 46.83 23.25
N ALA A 304 40.83 47.77 22.37
CA ALA A 304 40.09 49.01 22.22
C ALA A 304 40.21 49.63 20.83
N ILE A 305 39.22 50.44 20.47
CA ILE A 305 39.30 51.37 19.35
C ILE A 305 39.87 52.67 19.89
N LEU A 306 41.01 53.10 19.33
CA LEU A 306 41.66 54.35 19.64
C LEU A 306 41.35 55.33 18.53
N THR A 307 40.58 56.37 18.83
CA THR A 307 40.38 57.50 17.92
C THR A 307 41.22 58.66 18.42
N TYR A 308 41.97 59.31 17.54
CA TYR A 308 42.92 60.34 17.91
C TYR A 308 42.85 61.56 17.00
N GLN A 309 43.20 62.71 17.56
CA GLN A 309 43.28 63.97 16.85
C GLN A 309 44.36 64.89 17.44
N ARG A 310 45.15 65.47 16.55
CA ARG A 310 46.22 66.41 16.89
C ARG A 310 45.68 67.82 17.12
N VAL A 311 46.10 68.41 18.22
CA VAL A 311 45.86 69.80 18.62
C VAL A 311 47.16 70.58 18.43
N SER A 312 47.14 71.59 17.57
CA SER A 312 48.33 72.38 17.27
C SER A 312 48.53 73.46 18.32
N ILE A 313 49.76 73.58 18.82
CA ILE A 313 50.11 74.60 19.82
C ILE A 313 51.09 75.58 19.16
N PRO A 314 50.69 76.86 19.00
CA PRO A 314 51.54 77.86 18.39
C PRO A 314 52.93 77.90 19.05
N ASN A 315 53.99 77.73 18.24
CA ASN A 315 55.40 77.81 18.63
C ASN A 315 55.92 76.74 19.62
N LEU A 316 55.15 75.68 19.91
CA LEU A 316 55.52 74.62 20.86
C LEU A 316 55.45 73.19 20.31
N GLY A 317 54.71 72.97 19.22
CA GLY A 317 54.51 71.65 18.63
C GLY A 317 53.03 71.28 18.65
N TYR A 318 52.72 70.09 19.15
CA TYR A 318 51.34 69.60 19.21
C TYR A 318 51.10 68.69 20.40
N TRP A 319 49.84 68.59 20.80
CA TRP A 319 49.34 67.51 21.64
C TRP A 319 48.48 66.56 20.82
N THR A 320 48.41 65.31 21.26
CA THR A 320 47.54 64.30 20.67
C THR A 320 46.44 63.96 21.66
N LEU A 321 45.20 64.26 21.29
CA LEU A 321 44.01 63.91 22.04
C LEU A 321 43.52 62.54 21.58
N ILE A 322 43.28 61.62 22.51
CA ILE A 322 42.97 60.22 22.23
C ILE A 322 41.75 59.81 23.06
N ILE A 323 40.73 59.26 22.41
CA ILE A 323 39.62 58.60 23.09
C ILE A 323 39.75 57.10 22.86
N GLN A 324 39.78 56.34 23.96
CA GLN A 324 39.78 54.89 23.94
C GLN A 324 38.36 54.35 24.20
N GLN A 325 37.86 53.50 23.31
CA GLN A 325 36.63 52.74 23.54
C GLN A 325 36.94 51.24 23.62
N PRO A 326 36.76 50.61 24.80
CA PRO A 326 37.00 49.19 24.97
C PRO A 326 36.11 48.33 24.07
N LEU A 327 36.69 47.40 23.32
CA LEU A 327 35.97 46.54 22.38
C LEU A 327 34.93 45.67 23.10
N ARG A 328 35.17 45.31 24.37
CA ARG A 328 34.22 44.61 25.25
C ARG A 328 32.86 45.30 25.38
N LYS A 329 32.82 46.65 25.39
CA LYS A 329 31.55 47.40 25.50
C LYS A 329 30.72 47.26 24.22
N ILE A 330 31.39 47.23 23.07
CA ILE A 330 30.78 46.98 21.76
C ILE A 330 30.27 45.53 21.69
N LEU A 331 31.09 44.57 22.13
CA LEU A 331 30.72 43.15 22.20
C LEU A 331 29.55 42.86 23.15
N HIS A 332 29.37 43.63 24.22
CA HIS A 332 28.22 43.49 25.12
C HIS A 332 26.89 43.82 24.42
N ARG A 333 26.84 44.88 23.60
CA ARG A 333 25.63 45.19 22.79
C ARG A 333 25.31 44.09 21.79
N ILE A 334 26.33 43.46 21.21
CA ILE A 334 26.19 42.31 20.29
C ILE A 334 25.67 41.06 21.03
N ARG A 335 26.01 40.88 22.31
CA ARG A 335 25.52 39.74 23.10
C ARG A 335 24.00 39.78 23.29
N ALA A 336 23.43 40.95 23.57
CA ALA A 336 21.98 41.10 23.70
C ALA A 336 21.26 40.73 22.40
N PHE A 337 21.77 41.23 21.25
CA PHE A 337 21.27 40.87 19.93
C PHE A 337 21.33 39.36 19.66
N ARG A 338 22.46 38.71 20.00
CA ARG A 338 22.61 37.24 19.87
C ARG A 338 21.58 36.47 20.68
N LEU A 339 21.30 36.90 21.92
CA LEU A 339 20.30 36.26 22.77
C LEU A 339 18.89 36.42 22.20
N THR A 340 18.51 37.63 21.78
CA THR A 340 17.19 37.87 21.16
C THR A 340 17.03 37.10 19.86
N PHE A 341 18.06 37.08 19.01
CA PHE A 341 18.04 36.31 17.77
C PHE A 341 17.96 34.80 18.03
N GLY A 342 18.70 34.29 19.02
CA GLY A 342 18.62 32.89 19.45
C GLY A 342 17.21 32.51 19.92
N MET A 343 16.54 33.36 20.71
CA MET A 343 15.15 33.14 21.13
C MET A 343 14.18 33.10 19.95
N ILE A 344 14.35 33.96 18.95
CA ILE A 344 13.55 33.96 17.72
C ILE A 344 13.77 32.63 16.97
N LEU A 345 15.01 32.16 16.86
CA LEU A 345 15.33 30.90 16.17
C LEU A 345 14.69 29.69 16.86
N VAL A 346 14.78 29.61 18.19
CA VAL A 346 14.12 28.57 18.98
C VAL A 346 12.60 28.62 18.82
N SER A 347 12.02 29.83 18.85
CA SER A 347 10.58 30.02 18.64
C SER A 347 10.17 29.58 17.22
N ALA A 348 10.96 29.88 16.20
CA ALA A 348 10.73 29.44 14.83
C ALA A 348 10.76 27.91 14.70
N VAL A 349 11.71 27.24 15.36
CA VAL A 349 11.75 25.76 15.43
C VAL A 349 10.49 25.22 16.11
N PHE A 350 10.07 25.81 17.23
CA PHE A 350 8.87 25.38 17.95
C PHE A 350 7.60 25.57 17.11
N ILE A 351 7.45 26.72 16.44
CA ILE A 351 6.33 26.98 15.52
C ILE A 351 6.36 25.99 14.36
N SER A 352 7.52 25.70 13.78
CA SER A 352 7.67 24.72 12.69
C SER A 352 7.26 23.31 13.14
N LEU A 353 7.64 22.91 14.37
CA LEU A 353 7.19 21.65 14.98
C LEU A 353 5.68 21.61 15.22
N ILE A 354 5.07 22.72 15.68
CA ILE A 354 3.62 22.83 15.85
C ILE A 354 2.91 22.70 14.50
N ILE A 355 3.36 23.42 13.47
CA ILE A 355 2.79 23.35 12.11
C ILE A 355 2.91 21.92 11.56
N ALA A 356 4.08 21.28 11.70
CA ALA A 356 4.28 19.89 11.31
C ALA A 356 3.34 18.95 12.06
N PHE A 357 3.11 19.17 13.36
CA PHE A 357 2.16 18.41 14.16
C PHE A 357 0.71 18.62 13.69
N LEU A 358 0.31 19.86 13.42
CA LEU A 358 -1.02 20.20 12.91
C LEU A 358 -1.28 19.55 11.56
N ILE A 359 -0.37 19.70 10.58
CA ILE A 359 -0.44 19.06 9.26
C ILE A 359 -0.53 17.53 9.39
N ASN A 360 0.28 16.94 10.27
CA ASN A 360 0.24 15.50 10.50
C ASN A 360 -1.12 15.05 11.06
N ARG A 361 -1.75 15.86 11.91
CA ARG A 361 -3.06 15.58 12.49
C ARG A 361 -4.21 15.83 11.51
N SER A 362 -4.17 16.91 10.73
CA SER A 362 -5.26 17.34 9.85
C SER A 362 -5.21 16.71 8.46
N ILE A 363 -4.02 16.33 7.96
CA ILE A 363 -3.85 15.84 6.58
C ILE A 363 -3.31 14.41 6.57
N THR A 364 -2.16 14.16 7.20
CA THR A 364 -1.47 12.87 7.05
C THR A 364 -2.26 11.69 7.65
N LYS A 365 -2.78 11.84 8.87
CA LYS A 365 -3.55 10.77 9.54
C LYS A 365 -4.85 10.40 8.80
N PRO A 366 -5.71 11.35 8.38
CA PRO A 366 -6.89 11.04 7.58
C PRO A 366 -6.56 10.33 6.26
N ILE A 367 -5.54 10.78 5.53
CA ILE A 367 -5.11 10.13 4.28
C ILE A 367 -4.63 8.69 4.53
N GLU A 368 -3.87 8.45 5.60
CA GLU A 368 -3.42 7.11 5.98
C GLU A 368 -4.60 6.20 6.37
N HIS A 369 -5.61 6.75 7.05
CA HIS A 369 -6.85 6.04 7.36
C HIS A 369 -7.61 5.68 6.07
N LEU A 370 -7.85 6.66 5.20
CA LEU A 370 -8.55 6.44 3.93
C LEU A 370 -7.83 5.42 3.04
N THR A 371 -6.49 5.46 3.00
CA THR A 371 -5.68 4.46 2.27
C THR A 371 -5.88 3.05 2.83
N ARG A 372 -5.95 2.90 4.16
CA ARG A 372 -6.23 1.61 4.80
C ARG A 372 -7.63 1.09 4.46
N VAL A 373 -8.63 1.98 4.46
CA VAL A 373 -10.01 1.62 4.05
C VAL A 373 -10.03 1.17 2.58
N ILE A 374 -9.33 1.89 1.68
CA ILE A 374 -9.22 1.52 0.27
C ILE A 374 -8.59 0.13 0.09
N GLU A 375 -7.52 -0.20 0.83
CA GLU A 375 -6.94 -1.55 0.78
C GLU A 375 -7.89 -2.63 1.29
N GLN A 376 -8.67 -2.35 2.34
CA GLN A 376 -9.68 -3.31 2.80
C GLN A 376 -10.77 -3.55 1.75
N VAL A 377 -11.21 -2.49 1.06
CA VAL A 377 -12.13 -2.59 -0.08
C VAL A 377 -11.51 -3.39 -1.22
N ARG A 378 -10.21 -3.19 -1.53
CA ARG A 378 -9.48 -3.95 -2.56
C ARG A 378 -9.45 -5.45 -2.26
N VAL A 379 -9.29 -5.83 -1.00
CA VAL A 379 -9.27 -7.24 -0.55
C VAL A 379 -10.69 -7.85 -0.48
N GLY A 380 -11.72 -7.07 -0.79
CA GLY A 380 -13.11 -7.54 -0.90
C GLY A 380 -14.00 -7.18 0.29
N ASN A 381 -13.47 -6.51 1.33
CA ASN A 381 -14.28 -6.04 2.45
C ASN A 381 -14.94 -4.70 2.12
N ARG A 382 -16.18 -4.75 1.64
CA ARG A 382 -16.94 -3.59 1.17
C ARG A 382 -17.87 -2.97 2.21
N GLU A 383 -17.88 -3.48 3.43
CA GLU A 383 -18.67 -2.91 4.54
C GLU A 383 -17.92 -1.79 5.27
N VAL A 384 -16.59 -1.73 5.11
CA VAL A 384 -15.77 -0.69 5.72
C VAL A 384 -16.15 0.68 5.15
N ARG A 385 -16.22 1.67 6.02
CA ARG A 385 -16.46 3.07 5.66
C ARG A 385 -15.34 3.94 6.20
N ALA A 386 -15.00 4.99 5.47
CA ALA A 386 -14.11 6.03 5.96
C ALA A 386 -14.83 6.85 7.05
N GLU A 387 -14.17 7.10 8.18
CA GLU A 387 -14.72 7.94 9.26
C GLU A 387 -14.78 9.41 8.82
N THR A 388 -15.98 9.95 8.58
CA THR A 388 -16.14 11.35 8.21
C THR A 388 -16.07 12.26 9.44
N LYS A 389 -14.86 12.72 9.81
CA LYS A 389 -14.65 13.64 10.94
C LYS A 389 -14.47 15.10 10.54
N GLY A 390 -14.15 15.38 9.27
CA GLY A 390 -13.86 16.72 8.75
C GLY A 390 -15.01 17.36 7.96
N ILE A 391 -15.10 18.70 8.01
CA ILE A 391 -15.93 19.53 7.10
C ILE A 391 -15.07 20.08 5.93
N ASP A 392 -13.78 19.77 5.93
CA ASP A 392 -12.80 20.18 4.93
C ASP A 392 -12.85 19.33 3.64
N GLU A 393 -11.91 19.57 2.72
CA GLU A 393 -11.78 18.86 1.45
C GLU A 393 -11.57 17.36 1.67
N LEU A 394 -10.84 16.97 2.73
CA LEU A 394 -10.65 15.57 3.11
C LEU A 394 -11.98 14.93 3.56
N GLY A 395 -12.75 15.61 4.40
CA GLY A 395 -14.09 15.14 4.77
C GLY A 395 -15.04 15.00 3.57
N THR A 396 -14.91 15.88 2.57
CA THR A 396 -15.69 15.79 1.32
C THR A 396 -15.27 14.58 0.49
N LEU A 397 -13.96 14.31 0.41
CA LEU A 397 -13.43 13.11 -0.26
C LEU A 397 -13.89 11.82 0.45
N GLU A 398 -13.86 11.78 1.79
CA GLU A 398 -14.35 10.64 2.58
C GLU A 398 -15.83 10.37 2.32
N ARG A 399 -16.67 11.42 2.30
CA ARG A 399 -18.09 11.30 1.94
C ARG A 399 -18.30 10.78 0.52
N GLY A 400 -17.58 11.35 -0.45
CA GLY A 400 -17.64 10.92 -1.86
C GLY A 400 -17.22 9.46 -2.03
N PHE A 401 -16.16 9.04 -1.32
CA PHE A 401 -15.70 7.66 -1.33
C PHE A 401 -16.74 6.70 -0.72
N ASN A 402 -17.34 7.05 0.41
CA ASN A 402 -18.41 6.26 1.01
C ASN A 402 -19.65 6.14 0.09
N ALA A 403 -20.06 7.22 -0.58
CA ALA A 403 -21.16 7.20 -1.56
C ALA A 403 -20.84 6.33 -2.78
N MET A 404 -19.58 6.32 -3.24
CA MET A 404 -19.12 5.42 -4.29
C MET A 404 -19.22 3.95 -3.85
N LEU A 405 -18.79 3.61 -2.64
CA LEU A 405 -18.91 2.26 -2.10
C LEU A 405 -20.37 1.79 -2.02
N GLU A 406 -21.26 2.67 -1.58
CA GLU A 406 -22.70 2.39 -1.53
C GLU A 406 -23.27 2.13 -2.94
N SER A 407 -22.92 2.99 -3.91
CA SER A 407 -23.33 2.80 -5.31
C SER A 407 -22.84 1.46 -5.87
N ILE A 408 -21.58 1.11 -5.61
CA ILE A 408 -21.00 -0.17 -6.03
C ILE A 408 -21.77 -1.35 -5.43
N THR A 409 -22.09 -1.32 -4.12
CA THR A 409 -22.87 -2.39 -3.48
C THR A 409 -24.27 -2.52 -4.05
N LEU A 410 -24.93 -1.40 -4.38
CA LEU A 410 -26.24 -1.39 -5.03
C LEU A 410 -26.18 -1.98 -6.44
N TYR A 411 -25.17 -1.61 -7.23
CA TYR A 411 -25.00 -2.15 -8.59
C TYR A 411 -24.75 -3.67 -8.58
N GLU A 412 -23.94 -4.18 -7.65
CA GLU A 412 -23.70 -5.63 -7.56
C GLU A 412 -24.96 -6.39 -7.13
N ALA A 413 -25.72 -5.86 -6.17
CA ALA A 413 -26.98 -6.47 -5.76
C ALA A 413 -27.99 -6.50 -6.92
N ALA A 414 -28.09 -5.40 -7.68
CA ALA A 414 -28.94 -5.34 -8.87
C ALA A 414 -28.47 -6.32 -9.95
N LEU A 415 -27.17 -6.37 -10.23
CA LEU A 415 -26.58 -7.28 -11.22
C LEU A 415 -26.81 -8.75 -10.84
N LEU A 416 -26.63 -9.10 -9.55
CA LEU A 416 -26.86 -10.45 -9.06
C LEU A 416 -28.33 -10.85 -9.23
N ARG A 417 -29.26 -9.93 -8.93
CA ARG A 417 -30.69 -10.15 -9.12
C ARG A 417 -31.05 -10.36 -10.59
N THR A 418 -30.57 -9.50 -11.50
CA THR A 418 -30.81 -9.67 -12.94
C THR A 418 -30.23 -10.97 -13.47
N LYS A 419 -29.04 -11.37 -12.97
CA LYS A 419 -28.45 -12.67 -13.30
C LYS A 419 -29.31 -13.84 -12.83
N GLN A 420 -29.80 -13.80 -11.59
CA GLN A 420 -30.67 -14.85 -11.04
C GLN A 420 -31.99 -14.95 -11.81
N GLU A 421 -32.61 -13.82 -12.16
CA GLU A 421 -33.84 -13.78 -12.96
C GLU A 421 -33.61 -14.37 -14.36
N ALA A 422 -32.48 -14.06 -15.00
CA ALA A 422 -32.11 -14.63 -16.30
C ALA A 422 -31.83 -16.15 -16.22
N GLU A 423 -31.11 -16.62 -15.19
CA GLU A 423 -30.83 -18.04 -14.97
C GLU A 423 -32.12 -18.82 -14.69
N ALA A 424 -33.01 -18.28 -13.86
CA ALA A 424 -34.32 -18.87 -13.57
C ALA A 424 -35.19 -18.96 -14.83
N ALA A 425 -35.24 -17.91 -15.66
CA ALA A 425 -35.95 -17.92 -16.93
C ALA A 425 -35.39 -18.97 -17.90
N ASN A 426 -34.06 -19.12 -17.95
CA ASN A 426 -33.43 -20.11 -18.82
C ASN A 426 -33.71 -21.55 -18.36
N LEU A 427 -33.64 -21.81 -17.05
CA LEU A 427 -34.01 -23.11 -16.47
C LEU A 427 -35.49 -23.44 -16.69
N ALA A 428 -36.39 -22.46 -16.56
CA ALA A 428 -37.81 -22.63 -16.85
C ALA A 428 -38.05 -22.96 -18.33
N LYS A 429 -37.38 -22.26 -19.26
CA LYS A 429 -37.43 -22.54 -20.70
C LYS A 429 -36.99 -23.98 -21.01
N SER A 430 -35.85 -24.41 -20.45
CA SER A 430 -35.35 -25.79 -20.66
C SER A 430 -36.28 -26.85 -20.08
N ARG A 431 -36.81 -26.65 -18.86
CA ARG A 431 -37.76 -27.58 -18.23
C ARG A 431 -39.07 -27.69 -19.02
N PHE A 432 -39.58 -26.57 -19.52
CA PHE A 432 -40.78 -26.55 -20.35
C PHE A 432 -40.60 -27.40 -21.63
N LEU A 433 -39.49 -27.23 -22.34
CA LEU A 433 -39.23 -27.98 -23.57
C LEU A 433 -39.02 -29.49 -23.31
N ALA A 434 -38.34 -29.85 -22.23
CA ALA A 434 -38.18 -31.24 -21.83
C ALA A 434 -39.52 -31.92 -21.49
N ASN A 435 -40.37 -31.25 -20.72
CA ASN A 435 -41.70 -31.78 -20.36
C ASN A 435 -42.60 -31.92 -21.60
N MET A 436 -42.62 -30.92 -22.49
CA MET A 436 -43.42 -30.96 -23.72
C MET A 436 -43.02 -32.12 -24.64
N SER A 437 -41.74 -32.51 -24.69
CA SER A 437 -41.33 -33.69 -25.47
C SER A 437 -42.02 -34.96 -25.00
N HIS A 438 -42.11 -35.16 -23.68
CA HIS A 438 -42.64 -36.39 -23.11
C HIS A 438 -44.16 -36.47 -23.32
N GLU A 439 -44.84 -35.34 -23.10
CA GLU A 439 -46.28 -35.18 -23.31
C GLU A 439 -46.70 -35.37 -24.78
N LEU A 440 -45.83 -35.03 -25.74
CA LEU A 440 -46.13 -35.23 -27.16
C LEU A 440 -45.71 -36.63 -27.68
N ARG A 441 -44.66 -37.24 -27.15
CA ARG A 441 -44.18 -38.56 -27.60
C ARG A 441 -45.14 -39.68 -27.21
N THR A 442 -45.72 -39.62 -26.01
CA THR A 442 -46.61 -40.66 -25.47
C THR A 442 -47.87 -40.89 -26.31
N PRO A 443 -48.70 -39.88 -26.62
CA PRO A 443 -49.86 -40.08 -27.49
C PRO A 443 -49.46 -40.47 -28.92
N LEU A 444 -48.31 -40.01 -29.38
CA LEU A 444 -47.86 -40.25 -30.76
C LEU A 444 -47.34 -41.68 -30.96
N ASN A 445 -46.61 -42.23 -29.99
CA ASN A 445 -46.20 -43.64 -30.00
C ASN A 445 -47.42 -44.57 -29.93
N ALA A 446 -48.48 -44.18 -29.20
CA ALA A 446 -49.73 -44.92 -29.20
C ALA A 446 -50.42 -44.88 -30.58
N ILE A 447 -50.49 -43.72 -31.24
CA ILE A 447 -51.04 -43.59 -32.60
C ILE A 447 -50.24 -44.43 -33.61
N ILE A 448 -48.91 -44.44 -33.51
CA ILE A 448 -48.05 -45.27 -34.37
C ILE A 448 -48.28 -46.76 -34.07
N GLY A 449 -48.32 -47.16 -32.80
CA GLY A 449 -48.55 -48.55 -32.40
C GLY A 449 -49.90 -49.10 -32.86
N TYR A 450 -50.99 -48.35 -32.65
CA TYR A 450 -52.31 -48.72 -33.17
C TYR A 450 -52.34 -48.73 -34.71
N GLY A 451 -51.59 -47.84 -35.36
CA GLY A 451 -51.40 -47.87 -36.82
C GLY A 451 -50.72 -49.14 -37.31
N GLU A 452 -49.65 -49.59 -36.63
CA GLU A 452 -48.95 -50.85 -36.98
C GLU A 452 -49.85 -52.07 -36.77
N MET A 453 -50.57 -52.14 -35.65
CA MET A 453 -51.49 -53.25 -35.37
C MET A 453 -52.64 -53.31 -36.39
N LEU A 454 -53.21 -52.15 -36.76
CA LEU A 454 -54.25 -52.08 -37.79
C LEU A 454 -53.72 -52.43 -39.18
N GLN A 455 -52.47 -52.09 -39.50
CA GLN A 455 -51.83 -52.52 -40.76
C GLN A 455 -51.67 -54.04 -40.84
N GLU A 456 -51.26 -54.67 -39.74
CA GLU A 456 -51.14 -56.14 -39.65
C GLU A 456 -52.52 -56.81 -39.79
N GLU A 457 -53.55 -56.33 -39.07
CA GLU A 457 -54.91 -56.88 -39.16
C GLU A 457 -55.55 -56.68 -40.56
N ILE A 458 -55.35 -55.53 -41.20
CA ILE A 458 -55.86 -55.27 -42.55
C ILE A 458 -55.12 -56.11 -43.60
N ALA A 459 -53.82 -56.34 -43.42
CA ALA A 459 -53.03 -57.24 -44.27
C ALA A 459 -53.53 -58.69 -44.18
N ASP A 460 -53.90 -59.14 -42.98
CA ASP A 460 -54.47 -60.47 -42.75
C ASP A 460 -55.91 -60.62 -43.31
N MET A 461 -56.68 -59.53 -43.37
CA MET A 461 -58.05 -59.51 -43.91
C MET A 461 -58.13 -59.31 -45.44
N GLY A 462 -57.04 -58.95 -46.11
CA GLY A 462 -56.96 -58.79 -47.57
C GLY A 462 -57.63 -57.52 -48.13
N GLU A 463 -57.95 -56.54 -47.27
CA GLU A 463 -58.65 -55.29 -47.60
C GLU A 463 -57.66 -54.18 -48.03
N VAL A 464 -57.33 -54.14 -49.32
CA VAL A 464 -56.26 -53.27 -49.87
C VAL A 464 -56.58 -51.77 -49.77
N GLU A 465 -57.87 -51.37 -49.77
CA GLU A 465 -58.26 -49.95 -49.73
C GLU A 465 -58.01 -49.28 -48.36
N LEU A 466 -58.31 -49.96 -47.25
CA LEU A 466 -58.08 -49.45 -45.89
C LEU A 466 -56.60 -49.41 -45.49
N SER A 467 -55.79 -50.29 -46.09
CA SER A 467 -54.34 -50.37 -45.84
C SER A 467 -53.64 -49.04 -46.19
N GLY A 468 -54.04 -48.41 -47.30
CA GLY A 468 -53.45 -47.16 -47.76
C GLY A 468 -53.74 -45.95 -46.86
N ASP A 469 -54.86 -45.93 -46.14
CA ASP A 469 -55.19 -44.82 -45.24
C ASP A 469 -54.54 -44.98 -43.85
N ILE A 470 -54.47 -46.20 -43.31
CA ILE A 470 -53.69 -46.46 -42.09
C ILE A 470 -52.19 -46.23 -42.34
N GLU A 471 -51.67 -46.59 -43.52
CA GLU A 471 -50.28 -46.29 -43.90
C GLU A 471 -50.01 -44.77 -43.90
N LYS A 472 -50.95 -43.95 -44.38
CA LYS A 472 -50.81 -42.49 -44.30
C LYS A 472 -50.83 -41.97 -42.87
N ILE A 473 -51.71 -42.48 -42.01
CA ILE A 473 -51.79 -42.09 -40.59
C ILE A 473 -50.50 -42.46 -39.86
N HIS A 474 -50.02 -43.69 -40.08
CA HIS A 474 -48.78 -44.19 -39.52
C HIS A 474 -47.56 -43.39 -39.97
N LEU A 475 -47.47 -43.09 -41.27
CA LEU A 475 -46.43 -42.23 -41.83
C LEU A 475 -46.50 -40.80 -41.27
N ALA A 476 -47.70 -40.23 -41.13
CA ALA A 476 -47.90 -38.91 -40.51
C ALA A 476 -47.46 -38.90 -39.04
N GLY A 477 -47.76 -39.96 -38.29
CA GLY A 477 -47.33 -40.15 -36.91
C GLY A 477 -45.80 -40.21 -36.80
N LYS A 478 -45.14 -41.03 -37.63
CA LYS A 478 -43.67 -41.14 -37.69
C LYS A 478 -43.00 -39.81 -38.06
N ASN A 479 -43.59 -39.06 -38.99
CA ASN A 479 -43.08 -37.73 -39.39
C ASN A 479 -43.19 -36.68 -38.27
N LEU A 480 -44.28 -36.68 -37.51
CA LEU A 480 -44.45 -35.78 -36.39
C LEU A 480 -43.45 -36.11 -35.26
N LEU A 481 -43.20 -37.40 -35.01
CA LEU A 481 -42.24 -37.84 -33.99
C LEU A 481 -40.81 -37.41 -34.35
N SER A 482 -40.45 -37.56 -35.62
CA SER A 482 -39.19 -37.07 -36.18
C SER A 482 -39.04 -35.55 -36.01
N THR A 483 -40.11 -34.79 -36.26
CA THR A 483 -40.12 -33.32 -36.10
C THR A 483 -39.92 -32.89 -34.66
N ILE A 484 -40.58 -33.56 -33.70
CA ILE A 484 -40.41 -33.29 -32.27
C ILE A 484 -38.97 -33.58 -31.84
N ASN A 485 -38.39 -34.70 -32.30
CA ASN A 485 -36.99 -35.02 -32.02
C ASN A 485 -36.04 -33.97 -32.60
N ASP A 486 -36.28 -33.48 -33.82
CA ASP A 486 -35.47 -32.41 -34.45
C ASP A 486 -35.54 -31.10 -33.62
N ILE A 487 -36.71 -30.73 -33.07
CA ILE A 487 -36.86 -29.55 -32.19
C ILE A 487 -36.08 -29.72 -30.88
N LEU A 488 -36.09 -30.93 -30.33
CA LEU A 488 -35.37 -31.23 -29.08
C LEU A 488 -33.88 -31.23 -29.27
N ASP A 489 -33.39 -31.77 -30.39
CA ASP A 489 -31.99 -31.70 -30.74
C ASP A 489 -31.55 -30.23 -30.80
N ILE A 490 -32.32 -29.33 -31.43
CA ILE A 490 -32.04 -27.88 -31.40
C ILE A 490 -32.06 -27.30 -29.98
N SER A 491 -33.02 -27.70 -29.14
CA SER A 491 -33.05 -27.23 -27.74
C SER A 491 -31.85 -27.72 -26.92
N LYS A 492 -31.37 -28.94 -27.14
CA LYS A 492 -30.15 -29.48 -26.50
C LYS A 492 -28.91 -28.74 -27.00
N ILE A 493 -28.89 -28.39 -28.28
CA ILE A 493 -27.83 -27.61 -28.94
C ILE A 493 -27.74 -26.18 -28.35
N GLU A 494 -28.84 -25.43 -28.28
CA GLU A 494 -28.86 -24.07 -27.70
C GLU A 494 -28.44 -24.07 -26.22
N ALA A 495 -28.79 -25.13 -25.49
CA ALA A 495 -28.44 -25.29 -24.08
C ALA A 495 -26.99 -25.79 -23.86
N GLY A 496 -26.25 -26.08 -24.94
CA GLY A 496 -24.88 -26.62 -24.86
C GLY A 496 -24.80 -28.02 -24.25
N ARG A 497 -25.90 -28.79 -24.25
CA ARG A 497 -26.00 -30.12 -23.63
C ARG A 497 -25.94 -31.27 -24.64
N MET A 498 -25.51 -30.99 -25.87
CA MET A 498 -25.37 -32.01 -26.91
C MET A 498 -24.06 -32.76 -26.72
N GLU A 499 -24.13 -34.05 -26.41
CA GLU A 499 -22.95 -34.91 -26.21
C GLU A 499 -22.72 -35.84 -27.41
N LEU A 500 -21.46 -36.17 -27.68
CA LEU A 500 -21.04 -37.11 -28.72
C LEU A 500 -20.71 -38.47 -28.10
N TYR A 501 -21.21 -39.54 -28.69
CA TYR A 501 -20.89 -40.92 -28.32
C TYR A 501 -20.07 -41.56 -29.44
N THR A 502 -18.74 -41.44 -29.35
CA THR A 502 -17.85 -41.94 -30.40
C THR A 502 -17.54 -43.42 -30.25
N GLU A 503 -17.71 -44.17 -31.34
CA GLU A 503 -17.36 -45.58 -31.45
C GLU A 503 -16.60 -45.85 -32.76
N SER A 504 -15.90 -46.98 -32.84
CA SER A 504 -15.23 -47.40 -34.08
C SER A 504 -16.17 -48.27 -34.91
N PHE A 505 -16.36 -47.93 -36.18
CA PHE A 505 -17.21 -48.69 -37.11
C PHE A 505 -16.61 -48.75 -38.51
N TYR A 506 -16.96 -49.82 -39.25
CA TYR A 506 -16.51 -50.01 -40.62
C TYR A 506 -17.37 -49.18 -41.58
N LEU A 507 -16.75 -48.20 -42.24
CA LEU A 507 -17.48 -47.17 -42.99
C LEU A 507 -18.27 -47.70 -44.20
N PRO A 508 -17.76 -48.65 -45.01
CA PRO A 508 -18.53 -49.23 -46.11
C PRO A 508 -19.83 -49.91 -45.69
N ASN A 509 -19.86 -50.58 -44.53
CA ASN A 509 -21.08 -51.22 -44.02
C ASN A 509 -22.14 -50.16 -43.69
N MET A 510 -21.76 -49.11 -42.96
CA MET A 510 -22.68 -48.02 -42.61
C MET A 510 -23.29 -47.37 -43.87
N VAL A 511 -22.47 -47.08 -44.87
CA VAL A 511 -22.94 -46.48 -46.13
C VAL A 511 -23.89 -47.42 -46.86
N ASN A 512 -23.55 -48.71 -46.97
CA ASN A 512 -24.40 -49.71 -47.59
C ASN A 512 -25.76 -49.84 -46.89
N ASP A 513 -25.79 -49.86 -45.56
CA ASP A 513 -27.03 -49.95 -44.78
C ASP A 513 -27.93 -48.72 -45.01
N ILE A 514 -27.34 -47.54 -45.12
CA ILE A 514 -28.07 -46.29 -45.40
C ILE A 514 -28.65 -46.31 -46.81
N VAL A 515 -27.87 -46.75 -47.79
CA VAL A 515 -28.31 -46.87 -49.18
C VAL A 515 -29.44 -47.87 -49.30
N GLN A 516 -29.33 -49.05 -48.69
CA GLN A 516 -30.41 -50.04 -48.67
C GLN A 516 -31.69 -49.48 -48.02
N THR A 517 -31.54 -48.68 -46.96
CA THR A 517 -32.66 -48.01 -46.29
C THR A 517 -33.36 -47.01 -47.23
N LEU A 518 -32.61 -46.28 -48.06
CA LEU A 518 -33.15 -45.27 -48.98
C LEU A 518 -33.48 -45.81 -50.38
N GLN A 519 -33.13 -47.05 -50.69
CA GLN A 519 -33.39 -47.68 -51.99
C GLN A 519 -34.86 -47.59 -52.46
N PRO A 520 -35.87 -47.78 -51.58
CA PRO A 520 -37.27 -47.63 -51.98
C PRO A 520 -37.62 -46.18 -52.37
N LEU A 521 -37.00 -45.19 -51.71
CA LEU A 521 -37.21 -43.77 -52.01
C LEU A 521 -36.66 -43.43 -53.40
N PHE A 522 -35.43 -43.85 -53.69
CA PHE A 522 -34.82 -43.64 -55.02
C PHE A 522 -35.61 -44.35 -56.12
N THR A 523 -36.10 -45.56 -55.85
CA THR A 523 -36.93 -46.31 -56.82
C THR A 523 -38.27 -45.62 -57.07
N LYS A 524 -38.92 -45.11 -56.01
CA LYS A 524 -40.18 -44.35 -56.09
C LYS A 524 -40.03 -43.06 -56.89
N ASN A 525 -38.94 -42.34 -56.68
CA ASN A 525 -38.64 -41.08 -57.37
C ASN A 525 -37.92 -41.28 -58.71
N GLN A 526 -37.66 -42.54 -59.11
CA GLN A 526 -36.93 -42.93 -60.32
C GLN A 526 -35.49 -42.37 -60.41
N ASP A 527 -34.86 -42.11 -59.26
CA ASP A 527 -33.48 -41.64 -59.16
C ASP A 527 -32.49 -42.80 -59.36
N ILE A 528 -31.41 -42.54 -60.10
CA ILE A 528 -30.29 -43.47 -60.25
C ILE A 528 -29.16 -43.02 -59.31
N LEU A 529 -28.93 -43.79 -58.24
CA LEU A 529 -27.82 -43.57 -57.31
C LEU A 529 -26.55 -44.27 -57.83
N LYS A 530 -25.47 -43.50 -58.02
CA LYS A 530 -24.12 -44.01 -58.28
C LYS A 530 -23.22 -43.74 -57.10
N ILE A 531 -22.57 -44.79 -56.61
CA ILE A 531 -21.69 -44.70 -55.44
C ILE A 531 -20.25 -44.93 -55.89
N HIS A 532 -19.36 -44.07 -55.44
CA HIS A 532 -17.94 -44.17 -55.68
C HIS A 532 -17.19 -44.18 -54.34
N TYR A 533 -16.35 -45.21 -54.18
CA TYR A 533 -15.55 -45.45 -52.99
C TYR A 533 -14.07 -45.28 -53.31
N SER A 534 -13.30 -44.63 -52.43
CA SER A 534 -11.83 -44.69 -52.51
C SER A 534 -11.28 -46.02 -51.98
N ASP A 535 -10.17 -46.51 -52.53
CA ASP A 535 -9.58 -47.83 -52.22
C ASP A 535 -9.20 -48.05 -50.74
N ASN A 536 -9.11 -47.00 -49.91
CA ASN A 536 -8.60 -47.04 -48.52
C ASN A 536 -9.58 -46.51 -47.44
N LEU A 537 -10.89 -46.68 -47.62
CA LEU A 537 -11.90 -46.16 -46.67
C LEU A 537 -11.73 -46.63 -45.21
N GLY A 538 -11.63 -47.94 -44.97
CA GLY A 538 -11.35 -48.52 -43.65
C GLY A 538 -12.36 -48.18 -42.54
N GLU A 539 -11.88 -48.18 -41.29
CA GLU A 539 -12.66 -47.82 -40.10
C GLU A 539 -12.65 -46.31 -39.81
N MET A 540 -13.76 -45.81 -39.29
CA MET A 540 -13.94 -44.45 -38.77
C MET A 540 -14.26 -44.52 -37.27
N HIS A 541 -13.69 -43.61 -36.48
CA HIS A 541 -14.01 -43.46 -35.05
C HIS A 541 -14.77 -42.15 -34.83
N ALA A 542 -16.09 -42.25 -34.73
CA ALA A 542 -17.01 -41.10 -34.64
C ALA A 542 -18.34 -41.54 -34.01
N ASP A 543 -19.27 -40.61 -33.84
CA ASP A 543 -20.64 -40.97 -33.44
C ASP A 543 -21.38 -41.58 -34.62
N LEU A 544 -21.57 -42.91 -34.60
CA LEU A 544 -22.22 -43.66 -35.67
C LEU A 544 -23.63 -43.13 -35.96
N THR A 545 -24.40 -42.85 -34.90
CA THR A 545 -25.79 -42.42 -35.02
C THR A 545 -25.87 -41.06 -35.70
N LYS A 546 -25.04 -40.09 -35.26
CA LYS A 546 -25.02 -38.74 -35.87
C LYS A 546 -24.42 -38.75 -37.28
N THR A 547 -23.39 -39.55 -37.53
CA THR A 547 -22.80 -39.71 -38.87
C THR A 547 -23.82 -40.29 -39.85
N ARG A 548 -24.57 -41.32 -39.42
CA ARG A 548 -25.68 -41.90 -40.19
C ARG A 548 -26.79 -40.88 -40.46
N GLN A 549 -27.16 -40.06 -39.47
CA GLN A 549 -28.16 -39.01 -39.63
C GLN A 549 -27.74 -37.94 -40.66
N ILE A 550 -26.49 -37.50 -40.63
CA ILE A 550 -25.94 -36.54 -41.61
C ILE A 550 -26.12 -37.07 -43.02
N LEU A 551 -25.66 -38.30 -43.28
CA LEU A 551 -25.68 -38.87 -44.62
C LEU A 551 -27.12 -39.17 -45.08
N LEU A 552 -27.99 -39.69 -44.20
CA LEU A 552 -29.42 -39.87 -44.47
C LEU A 552 -30.08 -38.56 -44.90
N LYS A 553 -29.88 -37.47 -44.15
CA LYS A 553 -30.49 -36.16 -44.44
C LYS A 553 -29.96 -35.57 -45.75
N MET A 554 -28.68 -35.73 -46.07
CA MET A 554 -28.09 -35.29 -47.35
C MET A 554 -28.69 -36.05 -48.53
N LEU A 555 -28.70 -37.38 -48.48
CA LEU A 555 -29.23 -38.24 -49.55
C LEU A 555 -30.75 -38.11 -49.74
N SER A 556 -31.50 -37.99 -48.64
CA SER A 556 -32.94 -37.77 -48.72
C SER A 556 -33.28 -36.40 -49.32
N ASN A 557 -32.48 -35.36 -49.04
CA ASN A 557 -32.65 -34.05 -49.65
C ASN A 557 -32.32 -34.09 -51.15
N ALA A 558 -31.24 -34.77 -51.54
CA ALA A 558 -30.86 -34.94 -52.95
C ALA A 558 -32.00 -35.58 -53.77
N SER A 559 -32.61 -36.67 -53.27
CA SER A 559 -33.76 -37.30 -53.95
C SER A 559 -35.03 -36.47 -53.90
N LYS A 560 -35.25 -35.71 -52.82
CA LYS A 560 -36.45 -34.89 -52.65
C LYS A 560 -36.53 -33.73 -53.64
N PHE A 561 -35.39 -33.12 -53.98
CA PHE A 561 -35.32 -31.91 -54.82
C PHE A 561 -34.89 -32.20 -56.27
N ASN A 562 -34.84 -33.48 -56.65
CA ASN A 562 -34.66 -33.93 -58.03
C ASN A 562 -36.03 -33.97 -58.73
N GLU A 563 -36.18 -33.34 -59.89
CA GLU A 563 -37.43 -33.37 -60.68
C GLU A 563 -37.30 -34.34 -61.86
N ASP A 564 -38.18 -35.37 -61.89
CA ASP A 564 -38.17 -36.51 -62.82
C ASP A 564 -36.82 -37.27 -62.90
N ALA A 565 -36.81 -38.52 -63.37
CA ALA A 565 -35.71 -39.48 -63.24
C ALA A 565 -34.29 -38.88 -63.38
N GLY A 566 -33.62 -38.62 -62.26
CA GLY A 566 -32.34 -37.90 -62.20
C GLY A 566 -31.19 -38.73 -61.64
N MET A 567 -29.98 -38.18 -61.68
CA MET A 567 -28.75 -38.86 -61.23
C MET A 567 -28.30 -38.29 -59.90
N ILE A 568 -28.07 -39.15 -58.92
CA ILE A 568 -27.47 -38.79 -57.62
C ILE A 568 -26.13 -39.50 -57.51
N TYR A 569 -25.06 -38.74 -57.23
CA TYR A 569 -23.72 -39.26 -57.00
C TYR A 569 -23.38 -39.17 -55.52
N LEU A 570 -22.92 -40.28 -54.95
CA LEU A 570 -22.34 -40.34 -53.61
C LEU A 570 -20.86 -40.72 -53.72
N ASP A 571 -19.97 -39.73 -53.52
CA ASP A 571 -18.55 -40.01 -53.34
C ASP A 571 -18.24 -40.12 -51.85
N VAL A 572 -17.61 -41.23 -51.45
CA VAL A 572 -17.04 -41.41 -50.11
C VAL A 572 -15.54 -41.57 -50.26
N LEU A 573 -14.80 -40.53 -49.89
CA LEU A 573 -13.37 -40.41 -50.11
C LEU A 573 -12.63 -40.28 -48.77
N ARG A 574 -11.49 -40.95 -48.63
CA ARG A 574 -10.55 -40.72 -47.51
C ARG A 574 -9.37 -39.89 -47.99
N GLU A 575 -9.16 -38.74 -47.37
CA GLU A 575 -8.12 -37.78 -47.73
C GLU A 575 -7.26 -37.44 -46.52
N THR A 576 -5.96 -37.29 -46.72
CA THR A 576 -5.05 -36.74 -45.70
C THR A 576 -4.74 -35.29 -46.04
N ASP A 577 -4.91 -34.37 -45.08
CA ASP A 577 -4.59 -32.96 -45.30
C ASP A 577 -3.08 -32.67 -45.27
N ALA A 578 -2.71 -31.43 -45.63
CA ALA A 578 -1.32 -30.97 -45.65
C ALA A 578 -0.62 -31.02 -44.27
N ASN A 579 -1.38 -31.17 -43.18
CA ASN A 579 -0.89 -31.28 -41.81
C ASN A 579 -0.82 -32.75 -41.33
N GLY A 580 -1.08 -33.72 -42.21
CA GLY A 580 -1.05 -35.15 -41.89
C GLY A 580 -2.30 -35.66 -41.15
N LYS A 581 -3.38 -34.87 -41.08
CA LYS A 581 -4.63 -35.28 -40.43
C LYS A 581 -5.51 -36.04 -41.42
N ASP A 582 -6.12 -37.11 -40.93
CA ASP A 582 -6.93 -38.06 -41.69
C ASP A 582 -8.42 -37.66 -41.70
N TRP A 583 -9.01 -37.57 -42.90
CA TRP A 583 -10.34 -37.05 -43.14
C TRP A 583 -11.18 -37.99 -44.00
N ILE A 584 -12.47 -38.06 -43.71
CA ILE A 584 -13.50 -38.69 -44.52
C ILE A 584 -14.36 -37.60 -45.14
N LEU A 585 -14.47 -37.60 -46.47
CA LEU A 585 -15.28 -36.68 -47.25
C LEU A 585 -16.48 -37.44 -47.82
N PHE A 586 -17.68 -37.00 -47.46
CA PHE A 586 -18.94 -37.40 -48.06
C PHE A 586 -19.39 -36.30 -49.02
N ARG A 587 -19.47 -36.60 -50.31
CA ARG A 587 -19.98 -35.65 -51.32
C ARG A 587 -21.22 -36.25 -51.96
N VAL A 588 -22.34 -35.52 -51.84
CA VAL A 588 -23.61 -35.87 -52.46
C VAL A 588 -23.92 -34.84 -53.53
N THR A 589 -23.97 -35.27 -54.78
CA THR A 589 -24.30 -34.42 -55.94
C THR A 589 -25.63 -34.85 -56.53
N ASP A 590 -26.58 -33.92 -56.62
CA ASP A 590 -27.86 -34.09 -57.29
C ASP A 590 -27.93 -33.26 -58.58
N SER A 591 -28.78 -33.69 -59.51
CA SER A 591 -29.12 -32.99 -60.75
C SER A 591 -30.41 -32.15 -60.64
N GLY A 592 -30.81 -31.76 -59.43
CA GLY A 592 -32.11 -31.19 -59.14
C GLY A 592 -32.25 -29.69 -59.46
N ILE A 593 -33.25 -29.06 -58.83
CA ILE A 593 -33.63 -27.66 -59.11
C ILE A 593 -32.53 -26.63 -58.79
N GLY A 594 -31.52 -26.99 -57.99
CA GLY A 594 -30.49 -26.07 -57.51
C GLY A 594 -31.02 -24.93 -56.64
N MET A 595 -30.13 -24.03 -56.21
CA MET A 595 -30.43 -22.91 -55.30
C MET A 595 -29.83 -21.60 -55.79
N ASP A 596 -30.53 -20.49 -55.58
CA ASP A 596 -29.99 -19.15 -55.82
C ASP A 596 -29.01 -18.69 -54.71
N ALA A 597 -28.38 -17.52 -54.90
CA ALA A 597 -27.40 -17.00 -53.96
C ALA A 597 -27.99 -16.59 -52.59
N GLU A 598 -29.27 -16.20 -52.53
CA GLU A 598 -29.94 -15.80 -51.29
C GLU A 598 -30.34 -17.05 -50.48
N GLN A 599 -30.85 -18.08 -51.14
CA GLN A 599 -31.17 -19.37 -50.57
C GLN A 599 -29.92 -20.06 -49.99
N LYS A 600 -28.77 -19.98 -50.66
CA LYS A 600 -27.49 -20.51 -50.16
C LYS A 600 -27.04 -19.87 -48.84
N GLN A 601 -27.25 -18.56 -48.65
CA GLN A 601 -26.85 -17.86 -47.41
C GLN A 601 -27.73 -18.22 -46.20
N LYS A 602 -28.98 -18.61 -46.46
CA LYS A 602 -29.98 -18.91 -45.43
C LYS A 602 -30.13 -20.41 -45.12
N LEU A 603 -29.45 -21.27 -45.88
CA LEU A 603 -29.63 -22.73 -45.88
C LEU A 603 -29.44 -23.43 -44.53
N PHE A 604 -28.51 -22.94 -43.70
CA PHE A 604 -28.19 -23.54 -42.40
C PHE A 604 -28.88 -22.82 -41.22
N GLN A 605 -29.76 -21.84 -41.48
CA GLN A 605 -30.51 -21.14 -40.44
C GLN A 605 -31.72 -21.97 -39.99
N VAL A 606 -31.96 -22.01 -38.68
CA VAL A 606 -33.08 -22.76 -38.08
C VAL A 606 -34.42 -22.20 -38.58
N PHE A 607 -35.37 -23.08 -38.92
CA PHE A 607 -36.71 -22.74 -39.42
C PHE A 607 -36.78 -21.97 -40.75
N THR A 608 -35.68 -21.89 -41.51
CA THR A 608 -35.68 -21.18 -42.79
C THR A 608 -35.95 -22.14 -43.95
N GLN A 609 -36.94 -21.83 -44.79
CA GLN A 609 -37.32 -22.62 -45.96
C GLN A 609 -37.26 -21.76 -47.23
N ALA A 610 -36.85 -22.36 -48.35
CA ALA A 610 -36.43 -21.64 -49.54
C ALA A 610 -37.57 -20.97 -50.35
N ASP A 611 -38.84 -21.42 -50.24
CA ASP A 611 -39.98 -20.73 -50.89
C ASP A 611 -41.38 -21.22 -50.42
N THR A 612 -42.38 -20.32 -50.41
CA THR A 612 -43.77 -20.63 -49.95
C THR A 612 -44.62 -21.41 -50.97
N SER A 613 -44.20 -21.48 -52.24
CA SER A 613 -44.85 -22.23 -53.32
C SER A 613 -44.45 -23.71 -53.35
N ALA A 614 -43.19 -24.04 -53.04
CA ALA A 614 -42.66 -25.41 -52.94
C ALA A 614 -43.18 -26.19 -51.71
N THR A 615 -43.66 -25.47 -50.69
CA THR A 615 -44.23 -26.03 -49.44
C THR A 615 -45.44 -26.93 -49.66
N ARG A 616 -46.22 -26.70 -50.72
CA ARG A 616 -47.43 -27.50 -51.01
C ARG A 616 -47.14 -28.84 -51.68
N LYS A 617 -45.95 -29.02 -52.28
CA LYS A 617 -45.63 -30.21 -53.10
C LYS A 617 -44.65 -31.18 -52.40
N TYR A 618 -43.78 -30.71 -51.50
CA TYR A 618 -42.71 -31.57 -50.95
C TYR A 618 -42.48 -31.56 -49.43
N GLY A 619 -43.14 -30.71 -48.61
CA GLY A 619 -43.21 -30.78 -47.13
C GLY A 619 -41.90 -30.90 -46.30
N GLY A 620 -41.64 -30.06 -45.29
CA GLY A 620 -40.46 -30.22 -44.41
C GLY A 620 -40.45 -29.30 -43.21
N THR A 621 -39.58 -29.57 -42.21
CA THR A 621 -39.50 -28.83 -40.94
C THR A 621 -38.52 -27.65 -40.98
N GLY A 622 -37.61 -27.62 -41.95
CA GLY A 622 -36.54 -26.60 -42.05
C GLY A 622 -35.43 -26.74 -40.98
N LEU A 623 -35.42 -27.84 -40.22
CA LEU A 623 -34.47 -28.08 -39.13
C LEU A 623 -33.30 -28.98 -39.54
N GLY A 624 -33.51 -29.88 -40.50
CA GLY A 624 -32.56 -30.96 -40.83
C GLY A 624 -31.16 -30.48 -41.23
N LEU A 625 -31.04 -29.46 -42.08
CA LEU A 625 -29.74 -28.94 -42.51
C LEU A 625 -29.03 -28.13 -41.42
N ALA A 626 -29.77 -27.43 -40.56
CA ALA A 626 -29.22 -26.72 -39.41
C ALA A 626 -28.65 -27.70 -38.36
N ILE A 627 -29.36 -28.80 -38.10
CA ILE A 627 -28.89 -29.89 -37.22
C ILE A 627 -27.66 -30.58 -37.82
N THR A 628 -27.69 -30.89 -39.12
CA THR A 628 -26.52 -31.45 -39.83
C THR A 628 -25.30 -30.53 -39.74
N HIS A 629 -25.47 -29.22 -39.93
CA HIS A 629 -24.39 -28.24 -39.78
C HIS A 629 -23.78 -28.28 -38.39
N TYR A 630 -24.62 -28.34 -37.34
CA TYR A 630 -24.16 -28.43 -35.96
C TYR A 630 -23.41 -29.74 -35.68
N PHE A 631 -23.96 -30.89 -36.09
CA PHE A 631 -23.29 -32.19 -35.90
C PHE A 631 -21.89 -32.23 -36.54
N VAL A 632 -21.76 -31.67 -37.75
CA VAL A 632 -20.47 -31.57 -38.44
C VAL A 632 -19.50 -30.67 -37.67
N GLN A 633 -19.96 -29.54 -37.13
CA GLN A 633 -19.13 -28.63 -36.32
C GLN A 633 -18.64 -29.27 -35.01
N ILE A 634 -19.52 -29.91 -34.24
CA ILE A 634 -19.13 -30.54 -32.96
C ILE A 634 -18.22 -31.75 -33.17
N MET A 635 -18.33 -32.45 -34.32
CA MET A 635 -17.40 -33.51 -34.71
C MET A 635 -16.07 -32.97 -35.27
N GLY A 636 -15.88 -31.65 -35.30
CA GLY A 636 -14.64 -31.02 -35.77
C GLY A 636 -14.45 -31.08 -37.29
N GLY A 637 -15.54 -31.17 -38.03
CA GLY A 637 -15.61 -31.18 -39.48
C GLY A 637 -16.10 -29.88 -40.11
N SER A 638 -16.31 -29.89 -41.42
CA SER A 638 -16.84 -28.77 -42.20
C SER A 638 -17.86 -29.24 -43.23
N ILE A 639 -18.92 -28.47 -43.46
CA ILE A 639 -19.91 -28.69 -44.51
C ILE A 639 -19.91 -27.52 -45.49
N ASN A 640 -19.85 -27.81 -46.78
CA ASN A 640 -19.91 -26.85 -47.88
C ASN A 640 -21.03 -27.23 -48.85
N VAL A 641 -21.58 -26.23 -49.54
CA VAL A 641 -22.60 -26.40 -50.57
C VAL A 641 -22.25 -25.59 -51.81
N ASP A 642 -22.21 -26.26 -52.95
CA ASP A 642 -22.06 -25.64 -54.27
C ASP A 642 -23.33 -25.94 -55.07
N SER A 643 -24.03 -24.91 -55.52
CA SER A 643 -25.29 -25.07 -56.26
C SER A 643 -25.54 -23.87 -57.17
N GLU A 644 -26.12 -24.16 -58.33
CA GLU A 644 -26.60 -23.20 -59.33
C GLU A 644 -28.04 -23.56 -59.71
N LEU A 645 -28.91 -22.55 -59.79
CA LEU A 645 -30.33 -22.75 -60.12
C LEU A 645 -30.49 -23.45 -61.48
N GLY A 646 -31.20 -24.59 -61.49
CA GLY A 646 -31.44 -25.44 -62.65
C GLY A 646 -30.32 -26.41 -63.03
N GLN A 647 -29.20 -26.44 -62.29
CA GLN A 647 -28.07 -27.35 -62.55
C GLN A 647 -27.77 -28.32 -61.40
N GLY A 648 -28.61 -28.36 -60.37
CA GLY A 648 -28.46 -29.23 -59.21
C GLY A 648 -27.62 -28.65 -58.07
N SER A 649 -27.35 -29.50 -57.07
CA SER A 649 -26.60 -29.12 -55.87
C SER A 649 -25.55 -30.17 -55.51
N THR A 650 -24.43 -29.72 -54.95
CA THR A 650 -23.37 -30.56 -54.40
C THR A 650 -23.17 -30.21 -52.93
N PHE A 651 -23.48 -31.14 -52.04
CA PHE A 651 -23.20 -31.04 -50.61
C PHE A 651 -21.94 -31.83 -50.27
N SER A 652 -20.94 -31.15 -49.69
CA SER A 652 -19.67 -31.75 -49.28
C SER A 652 -19.51 -31.66 -47.77
N VAL A 653 -19.54 -32.80 -47.07
CA VAL A 653 -19.27 -32.91 -45.64
C VAL A 653 -17.92 -33.57 -45.41
N ARG A 654 -17.03 -32.88 -44.70
CA ARG A 654 -15.70 -33.36 -44.35
C ARG A 654 -15.61 -33.59 -42.84
N LEU A 655 -15.42 -34.83 -42.40
CA LEU A 655 -15.29 -35.23 -40.99
C LEU A 655 -13.90 -35.83 -40.73
N PRO A 656 -13.30 -35.65 -39.55
CA PRO A 656 -12.05 -36.33 -39.24
C PRO A 656 -12.30 -37.83 -39.07
N ALA A 657 -11.40 -38.67 -39.59
CA ALA A 657 -11.52 -40.14 -39.47
C ALA A 657 -11.46 -40.62 -38.00
N LYS A 658 -10.89 -39.79 -37.11
CA LYS A 658 -10.94 -39.93 -35.66
C LYS A 658 -11.45 -38.64 -35.02
N VAL A 659 -12.71 -38.63 -34.61
CA VAL A 659 -13.31 -37.53 -33.85
C VAL A 659 -12.79 -37.61 -32.41
N ALA A 660 -12.02 -36.61 -31.98
CA ALA A 660 -11.49 -36.56 -30.63
C ALA A 660 -12.55 -36.04 -29.65
N LEU A 661 -12.92 -36.85 -28.65
CA LEU A 661 -13.76 -36.39 -27.54
C LEU A 661 -13.02 -35.31 -26.74
N VAL A 662 -13.58 -34.09 -26.67
CA VAL A 662 -13.29 -33.19 -25.55
C VAL A 662 -14.13 -33.67 -24.38
N GLN A 663 -13.66 -34.72 -23.69
CA GLN A 663 -14.25 -35.17 -22.43
C GLN A 663 -13.24 -35.07 -21.30
N LYS A 664 -13.65 -34.32 -20.27
CA LYS A 664 -13.09 -34.38 -18.91
C LYS A 664 -13.38 -35.79 -18.38
N ARG A 665 -12.35 -36.65 -18.37
CA ARG A 665 -12.43 -38.04 -17.88
C ARG A 665 -12.98 -38.11 -16.46
N ALA A 666 -14.15 -38.72 -16.30
CA ALA A 666 -14.43 -39.65 -15.20
C ALA A 666 -14.44 -41.07 -15.81
N LYS A 667 -13.69 -41.99 -15.21
CA LYS A 667 -13.53 -43.38 -15.66
C LYS A 667 -14.52 -44.30 -14.97
N SER A 668 -15.15 -45.19 -15.73
CA SER A 668 -15.52 -46.58 -15.39
C SER A 668 -16.09 -47.19 -16.68
N SER A 669 -15.94 -48.44 -17.10
CA SER A 669 -15.39 -49.70 -16.55
C SER A 669 -15.31 -50.68 -17.74
N SER A 670 -14.46 -51.72 -17.65
CA SER A 670 -14.41 -52.82 -18.64
C SER A 670 -15.30 -53.99 -18.24
N GLU A 671 -15.81 -54.66 -19.28
CA GLU A 671 -16.55 -55.94 -19.36
C GLU A 671 -15.68 -57.13 -18.83
N THR A 672 -16.13 -58.38 -18.57
CA THR A 672 -17.07 -59.26 -19.29
C THR A 672 -17.40 -60.52 -18.43
N GLU A 673 -18.51 -61.20 -18.79
CA GLU A 673 -18.71 -62.68 -18.91
C GLU A 673 -19.43 -63.53 -17.82
N VAL A 674 -20.74 -63.72 -18.08
CA VAL A 674 -21.67 -64.86 -17.98
C VAL A 674 -21.37 -66.11 -17.11
N ALA A 675 -22.30 -66.41 -16.18
CA ALA A 675 -22.79 -67.77 -15.87
C ALA A 675 -24.17 -67.71 -15.15
N VAL A 676 -25.00 -68.75 -15.32
CA VAL A 676 -26.45 -68.80 -15.06
C VAL A 676 -26.80 -69.49 -13.73
N LEU A 677 -27.71 -68.81 -12.97
CA LEU A 677 -28.76 -69.19 -11.99
C LEU A 677 -28.58 -70.38 -11.00
N GLU A 678 -28.91 -70.14 -9.72
CA GLU A 678 -30.18 -70.64 -9.10
C GLU A 678 -30.50 -69.97 -7.73
N GLU A 679 -31.80 -69.67 -7.53
CA GLU A 679 -32.54 -69.06 -6.39
C GLU A 679 -32.35 -67.56 -6.07
N GLY A 680 -33.35 -66.75 -6.47
CA GLY A 680 -33.29 -65.28 -6.51
C GLY A 680 -33.72 -64.57 -5.22
N GLY A 681 -33.09 -63.41 -4.98
CA GLY A 681 -33.41 -62.51 -3.87
C GLY A 681 -34.77 -61.79 -4.02
N LEU A 682 -35.16 -61.08 -2.97
CA LEU A 682 -36.37 -60.27 -2.86
C LEU A 682 -36.16 -58.88 -3.49
N VAL A 683 -36.95 -58.52 -4.49
CA VAL A 683 -36.89 -57.23 -5.20
C VAL A 683 -38.11 -56.38 -4.86
N LEU A 684 -37.90 -55.15 -4.39
CA LEU A 684 -38.96 -54.18 -4.18
C LEU A 684 -39.01 -53.20 -5.36
N VAL A 685 -40.15 -53.08 -6.03
CA VAL A 685 -40.38 -52.14 -7.13
C VAL A 685 -41.26 -50.99 -6.64
N ILE A 686 -40.75 -49.75 -6.75
CA ILE A 686 -41.42 -48.53 -6.31
C ILE A 686 -41.66 -47.65 -7.54
N ASP A 687 -42.91 -47.56 -7.98
CA ASP A 687 -43.33 -46.81 -9.18
C ASP A 687 -44.82 -46.44 -9.06
N ASP A 688 -45.20 -45.21 -9.38
CA ASP A 688 -46.59 -44.74 -9.25
C ASP A 688 -47.48 -45.21 -10.42
N GLU A 689 -46.89 -45.60 -11.56
CA GLU A 689 -47.62 -46.05 -12.73
C GLU A 689 -47.95 -47.56 -12.66
N LEU A 690 -49.25 -47.87 -12.63
CA LEU A 690 -49.74 -49.25 -12.49
C LEU A 690 -49.25 -50.18 -13.62
N GLU A 691 -49.20 -49.68 -14.85
CA GLU A 691 -48.79 -50.48 -16.01
C GLU A 691 -47.29 -50.82 -15.98
N VAL A 692 -46.44 -49.90 -15.49
CA VAL A 692 -45.00 -50.16 -15.32
C VAL A 692 -44.76 -51.21 -14.23
N ARG A 693 -45.46 -51.11 -13.09
CA ARG A 693 -45.39 -52.12 -12.02
C ARG A 693 -45.79 -53.52 -12.50
N LYS A 694 -46.88 -53.66 -13.28
CA LYS A 694 -47.31 -54.95 -13.85
C LYS A 694 -46.30 -55.53 -14.84
N VAL A 695 -45.66 -54.68 -15.65
CA VAL A 695 -44.63 -55.12 -16.60
C VAL A 695 -43.40 -55.61 -15.86
N LEU A 696 -42.92 -54.87 -14.85
CA LEU A 696 -41.75 -55.23 -14.05
C LEU A 696 -42.01 -56.48 -13.19
N ASP A 697 -43.17 -56.61 -12.58
CA ASP A 697 -43.59 -57.80 -11.83
C ASP A 697 -43.57 -59.06 -12.71
N ASN A 698 -44.26 -59.01 -13.86
CA ASN A 698 -44.27 -60.12 -14.81
C ASN A 698 -42.87 -60.47 -15.32
N TYR A 699 -41.99 -59.47 -15.47
CA TYR A 699 -40.65 -59.66 -16.00
C TYR A 699 -39.70 -60.29 -14.97
N LEU A 700 -39.68 -59.77 -13.74
CA LEU A 700 -38.80 -60.21 -12.65
C LEU A 700 -39.23 -61.56 -12.08
N THR A 701 -40.53 -61.80 -11.94
CA THR A 701 -41.09 -63.09 -11.50
C THR A 701 -40.74 -64.21 -12.50
N LYS A 702 -40.76 -63.94 -13.82
CA LYS A 702 -40.29 -64.88 -14.85
C LYS A 702 -38.79 -65.18 -14.78
N GLN A 703 -37.99 -64.37 -14.07
CA GLN A 703 -36.56 -64.61 -13.85
C GLN A 703 -36.23 -65.25 -12.48
N GLY A 704 -37.25 -65.59 -11.68
CA GLY A 704 -37.08 -66.30 -10.41
C GLY A 704 -36.83 -65.43 -9.19
N TYR A 705 -37.02 -64.10 -9.29
CA TYR A 705 -37.01 -63.20 -8.14
C TYR A 705 -38.39 -63.17 -7.46
N GLN A 706 -38.41 -62.97 -6.13
CA GLN A 706 -39.64 -62.60 -5.42
C GLN A 706 -39.83 -61.08 -5.55
N VAL A 707 -41.00 -60.62 -5.95
CA VAL A 707 -41.25 -59.20 -6.24
C VAL A 707 -42.32 -58.65 -5.31
N GLU A 708 -42.03 -57.54 -4.65
CA GLU A 708 -42.99 -56.74 -3.89
C GLU A 708 -43.17 -55.37 -4.57
N LEU A 709 -44.41 -54.88 -4.61
CA LEU A 709 -44.77 -53.67 -5.36
C LEU A 709 -45.21 -52.56 -4.40
N ALA A 710 -44.68 -51.36 -4.59
CA ALA A 710 -45.07 -50.15 -3.88
C ALA A 710 -45.57 -49.09 -4.87
N GLU A 711 -46.70 -48.46 -4.55
CA GLU A 711 -47.37 -47.47 -5.42
C GLU A 711 -46.93 -46.02 -5.20
N SER A 712 -46.08 -45.78 -4.20
CA SER A 712 -45.56 -44.44 -3.89
C SER A 712 -44.25 -44.53 -3.10
N GLY A 713 -43.50 -43.43 -3.05
CA GLY A 713 -42.28 -43.35 -2.25
C GLY A 713 -42.48 -43.64 -0.75
N GLU A 714 -43.56 -43.13 -0.16
CA GLU A 714 -43.90 -43.38 1.25
C GLU A 714 -44.19 -44.86 1.51
N ASP A 715 -44.96 -45.49 0.62
CA ASP A 715 -45.27 -46.91 0.70
C ASP A 715 -44.03 -47.77 0.47
N GLY A 716 -43.16 -47.34 -0.45
CA GLY A 716 -41.88 -47.97 -0.74
C GLY A 716 -40.93 -47.94 0.46
N LEU A 717 -40.79 -46.81 1.15
CA LEU A 717 -39.99 -46.71 2.38
C LEU A 717 -40.55 -47.59 3.51
N ARG A 718 -41.88 -47.62 3.65
CA ARG A 718 -42.57 -48.47 4.64
C ARG A 718 -42.33 -49.95 4.36
N LEU A 719 -42.46 -50.38 3.11
CA LEU A 719 -42.22 -51.76 2.69
C LEU A 719 -40.74 -52.12 2.82
N ALA A 720 -39.83 -51.25 2.40
CA ALA A 720 -38.38 -51.47 2.51
C ALA A 720 -37.96 -51.78 3.95
N ARG A 721 -38.45 -51.03 4.94
CA ARG A 721 -38.20 -51.32 6.38
C ARG A 721 -38.83 -52.63 6.86
N LYS A 722 -39.99 -52.99 6.32
CA LYS A 722 -40.75 -54.15 6.78
C LYS A 722 -40.18 -55.46 6.25
N ILE A 723 -39.79 -55.50 4.98
CA ILE A 723 -39.42 -56.73 4.28
C ILE A 723 -37.91 -56.85 4.03
N LEU A 724 -37.15 -55.75 4.15
CA LEU A 724 -35.70 -55.68 3.91
C LEU A 724 -35.29 -56.37 2.58
N PRO A 725 -35.69 -55.80 1.43
CA PRO A 725 -35.43 -56.42 0.13
C PRO A 725 -33.94 -56.45 -0.21
N ASP A 726 -33.54 -57.40 -1.04
CA ASP A 726 -32.17 -57.54 -1.54
C ASP A 726 -31.81 -56.49 -2.59
N VAL A 727 -32.81 -56.00 -3.34
CA VAL A 727 -32.65 -54.91 -4.32
C VAL A 727 -33.92 -54.05 -4.38
N ILE A 728 -33.75 -52.73 -4.52
CA ILE A 728 -34.87 -51.80 -4.75
C ILE A 728 -34.77 -51.23 -6.16
N ILE A 729 -35.85 -51.34 -6.94
CA ILE A 729 -36.03 -50.65 -8.22
C ILE A 729 -36.93 -49.44 -7.97
N LEU A 730 -36.45 -48.25 -8.31
CA LEU A 730 -37.08 -46.99 -7.91
C LEU A 730 -37.27 -46.06 -9.11
N ASP A 731 -38.49 -45.63 -9.36
CA ASP A 731 -38.75 -44.50 -10.25
C ASP A 731 -38.36 -43.18 -9.58
N VAL A 732 -37.78 -42.27 -10.36
CA VAL A 732 -37.46 -40.90 -9.93
C VAL A 732 -38.69 -40.02 -9.90
N MET A 733 -39.60 -40.18 -10.86
CA MET A 733 -40.66 -39.22 -11.15
C MET A 733 -41.99 -39.63 -10.53
N MET A 734 -42.05 -39.67 -9.20
CA MET A 734 -43.28 -39.98 -8.45
C MET A 734 -43.90 -38.73 -7.80
N PRO A 735 -45.25 -38.65 -7.69
CA PRO A 735 -45.95 -37.56 -7.01
C PRO A 735 -45.80 -37.64 -5.48
N LYS A 736 -45.88 -36.46 -4.83
CA LYS A 736 -45.73 -36.21 -3.37
C LYS A 736 -44.30 -36.38 -2.84
N MET A 737 -43.69 -37.54 -3.07
CA MET A 737 -42.32 -37.83 -2.66
C MET A 737 -41.57 -38.35 -3.87
N ASP A 738 -40.59 -37.57 -4.34
CA ASP A 738 -39.82 -37.92 -5.52
C ASP A 738 -38.84 -39.07 -5.21
N GLY A 739 -38.41 -39.81 -6.23
CA GLY A 739 -37.50 -40.93 -6.04
C GLY A 739 -36.12 -40.53 -5.53
N TRP A 740 -35.74 -39.25 -5.63
CA TRP A 740 -34.50 -38.75 -5.03
C TRP A 740 -34.60 -38.65 -3.51
N GLU A 741 -35.72 -38.14 -3.01
CA GLU A 741 -36.07 -38.11 -1.60
C GLU A 741 -36.14 -39.53 -1.05
N VAL A 742 -36.82 -40.45 -1.74
CA VAL A 742 -36.87 -41.88 -1.36
C VAL A 742 -35.46 -42.47 -1.27
N LEU A 743 -34.62 -42.28 -2.30
CA LEU A 743 -33.24 -42.76 -2.28
C LEU A 743 -32.45 -42.17 -1.11
N SER A 744 -32.59 -40.88 -0.86
CA SER A 744 -31.91 -40.20 0.24
C SER A 744 -32.35 -40.76 1.60
N TYR A 745 -33.64 -41.02 1.79
CA TYR A 745 -34.18 -41.67 2.99
C TYR A 745 -33.67 -43.11 3.14
N LEU A 746 -33.64 -43.89 2.05
CA LEU A 746 -33.08 -45.25 2.06
C LEU A 746 -31.59 -45.24 2.44
N LYS A 747 -30.80 -44.28 1.93
CA LYS A 747 -29.37 -44.18 2.21
C LYS A 747 -29.03 -43.51 3.55
N ALA A 748 -29.93 -42.73 4.11
CA ALA A 748 -29.80 -42.16 5.45
C ALA A 748 -30.19 -43.17 6.55
N ASP A 749 -31.00 -44.18 6.24
CA ASP A 749 -31.42 -45.21 7.17
C ASP A 749 -30.32 -46.29 7.33
N ALA A 750 -29.81 -46.47 8.55
CA ALA A 750 -28.72 -47.40 8.83
C ALA A 750 -29.06 -48.86 8.49
N GLU A 751 -30.33 -49.25 8.54
CA GLU A 751 -30.79 -50.61 8.21
C GLU A 751 -31.02 -50.80 6.72
N LEU A 752 -31.26 -49.74 5.94
CA LEU A 752 -31.57 -49.82 4.50
C LEU A 752 -30.44 -49.32 3.58
N ALA A 753 -29.48 -48.56 4.10
CA ALA A 753 -28.47 -47.87 3.29
C ALA A 753 -27.60 -48.81 2.45
N HIS A 754 -27.42 -50.05 2.93
CA HIS A 754 -26.64 -51.08 2.28
C HIS A 754 -27.38 -51.76 1.11
N ILE A 755 -28.71 -51.67 1.05
CA ILE A 755 -29.52 -52.28 0.00
C ILE A 755 -29.27 -51.52 -1.31
N PRO A 756 -28.89 -52.20 -2.41
CA PRO A 756 -28.67 -51.57 -3.70
C PRO A 756 -29.98 -50.99 -4.26
N VAL A 757 -29.90 -49.76 -4.77
CA VAL A 757 -31.05 -49.06 -5.36
C VAL A 757 -30.77 -48.79 -6.83
N ILE A 758 -31.57 -49.37 -7.72
CA ILE A 758 -31.51 -49.18 -9.16
C ILE A 758 -32.55 -48.14 -9.55
N ILE A 759 -32.08 -47.03 -10.11
CA ILE A 759 -32.97 -45.97 -10.58
C ILE A 759 -33.48 -46.30 -11.99
N LEU A 760 -34.80 -46.21 -12.18
CA LEU A 760 -35.44 -46.12 -13.48
C LEU A 760 -35.88 -44.67 -13.71
N SER A 761 -35.47 -44.05 -14.82
CA SER A 761 -35.86 -42.67 -15.11
C SER A 761 -36.03 -42.40 -16.59
N LEU A 762 -36.79 -41.36 -16.93
CA LEU A 762 -36.86 -40.81 -18.29
C LEU A 762 -35.74 -39.77 -18.56
N ILE A 763 -35.03 -39.34 -17.52
CA ILE A 763 -34.01 -38.28 -17.57
C ILE A 763 -32.64 -38.93 -17.79
N GLU A 764 -31.81 -38.39 -18.70
CA GLU A 764 -30.47 -38.93 -19.04
C GLU A 764 -29.37 -38.57 -18.00
N ASP A 765 -29.71 -37.88 -16.91
CA ASP A 765 -28.73 -37.31 -15.97
C ASP A 765 -28.30 -38.31 -14.87
N LYS A 766 -27.47 -39.26 -15.29
CA LYS A 766 -26.88 -40.30 -14.44
C LYS A 766 -26.06 -39.75 -13.27
N SER A 767 -25.58 -38.51 -13.35
CA SER A 767 -24.63 -37.93 -12.40
C SER A 767 -25.23 -37.67 -11.01
N VAL A 768 -26.49 -37.26 -10.96
CA VAL A 768 -27.24 -37.03 -9.71
C VAL A 768 -27.57 -38.37 -9.04
N GLY A 769 -27.91 -39.38 -9.86
CA GLY A 769 -28.07 -40.81 -9.51
C GLY A 769 -27.02 -41.33 -8.56
N TYR A 770 -25.81 -41.45 -9.08
CA TYR A 770 -24.68 -42.04 -8.36
C TYR A 770 -24.22 -41.19 -7.18
N SER A 771 -24.34 -39.87 -7.26
CA SER A 771 -23.93 -38.96 -6.17
C SER A 771 -24.79 -39.11 -4.92
N LEU A 772 -26.05 -39.51 -5.06
CA LEU A 772 -26.98 -39.79 -3.95
C LEU A 772 -26.96 -41.25 -3.50
N GLY A 773 -26.07 -42.07 -4.07
CA GLY A 773 -25.86 -43.45 -3.65
C GLY A 773 -26.66 -44.49 -4.42
N ALA A 774 -27.26 -44.15 -5.56
CA ALA A 774 -27.83 -45.16 -6.46
C ALA A 774 -26.75 -46.12 -6.94
N SER A 775 -27.09 -47.40 -7.00
CA SER A 775 -26.18 -48.46 -7.39
C SER A 775 -26.07 -48.54 -8.92
N ASP A 776 -27.18 -48.39 -9.62
CA ASP A 776 -27.21 -48.30 -11.09
C ASP A 776 -28.35 -47.41 -11.56
N TYR A 777 -28.28 -47.02 -12.84
CA TYR A 777 -29.24 -46.10 -13.47
C TYR A 777 -29.63 -46.59 -14.86
N LEU A 778 -30.93 -46.79 -15.09
CA LEU A 778 -31.51 -47.23 -16.35
C LEU A 778 -32.54 -46.21 -16.86
N ILE A 779 -32.58 -46.05 -18.19
CA ILE A 779 -33.49 -45.10 -18.85
C ILE A 779 -34.72 -45.87 -19.37
N LYS A 780 -35.93 -45.39 -19.05
CA LYS A 780 -37.19 -45.93 -19.58
C LYS A 780 -37.32 -45.57 -21.09
N PRO A 781 -37.78 -46.47 -21.98
CA PRO A 781 -38.23 -47.83 -21.72
C PRO A 781 -37.05 -48.79 -21.52
N VAL A 782 -37.10 -49.56 -20.42
CA VAL A 782 -36.05 -50.52 -20.08
C VAL A 782 -36.33 -51.83 -20.81
N THR A 783 -35.37 -52.32 -21.61
CA THR A 783 -35.52 -53.64 -22.22
C THR A 783 -35.21 -54.75 -21.21
N ARG A 784 -35.77 -55.94 -21.47
CA ARG A 784 -35.48 -57.16 -20.70
C ARG A 784 -33.97 -57.40 -20.54
N GLU A 785 -33.20 -57.23 -21.60
CA GLU A 785 -31.75 -57.47 -21.59
C GLU A 785 -31.02 -56.46 -20.69
N GLN A 786 -31.47 -55.21 -20.66
CA GLN A 786 -30.86 -54.13 -19.87
C GLN A 786 -31.10 -54.34 -18.37
N LEU A 787 -32.33 -54.66 -17.97
CA LEU A 787 -32.63 -54.87 -16.54
C LEU A 787 -31.94 -56.12 -16.00
N SER A 788 -31.91 -57.20 -16.79
CA SER A 788 -31.20 -58.44 -16.42
C SER A 788 -29.70 -58.21 -16.18
N LYS A 789 -29.03 -57.42 -17.04
CA LYS A 789 -27.59 -57.12 -16.92
C LYS A 789 -27.27 -56.36 -15.63
N VAL A 790 -28.13 -55.42 -15.24
CA VAL A 790 -27.92 -54.64 -14.01
C VAL A 790 -28.14 -55.49 -12.78
N LEU A 791 -29.20 -56.30 -12.73
CA LEU A 791 -29.48 -57.18 -11.59
C LEU A 791 -28.40 -58.26 -11.39
N GLN A 792 -27.75 -58.72 -12.46
CA GLN A 792 -26.62 -59.66 -12.36
C GLN A 792 -25.41 -59.08 -11.62
N LYS A 793 -25.17 -57.76 -11.66
CA LYS A 793 -24.03 -57.12 -10.95
C LYS A 793 -24.12 -57.26 -9.44
N TYR A 794 -25.33 -57.38 -8.91
CA TYR A 794 -25.60 -57.37 -7.47
C TYR A 794 -25.85 -58.78 -6.92
N HIS A 795 -25.36 -59.82 -7.60
CA HIS A 795 -25.43 -61.18 -7.09
C HIS A 795 -24.61 -61.35 -5.80
N PHE A 796 -25.27 -61.91 -4.78
CA PHE A 796 -24.70 -62.25 -3.50
C PHE A 796 -23.99 -63.60 -3.57
N SER A 797 -22.65 -63.58 -3.62
CA SER A 797 -21.81 -64.78 -3.45
C SER A 797 -20.85 -64.59 -2.28
N GLN A 798 -20.78 -65.59 -1.40
CA GLN A 798 -19.91 -65.66 -0.22
C GLN A 798 -18.44 -65.95 -0.61
N THR A 799 -17.48 -65.43 0.18
CA THR A 799 -15.98 -65.61 0.22
C THR A 799 -15.20 -64.35 -0.18
N GLU A 800 -14.16 -63.82 0.49
CA GLU A 800 -13.22 -64.31 1.53
C GLU A 800 -12.50 -63.14 2.28
N SER A 801 -12.05 -63.40 3.52
CA SER A 801 -10.94 -62.82 4.32
C SER A 801 -10.84 -61.31 4.66
N SER A 802 -11.29 -60.96 5.88
CA SER A 802 -10.72 -59.85 6.69
C SER A 802 -10.63 -60.26 8.17
N ARG A 803 -9.48 -60.01 8.80
CA ARG A 803 -9.16 -60.36 10.20
C ARG A 803 -10.14 -59.69 11.18
N LEU A 804 -10.59 -60.41 12.21
CA LEU A 804 -11.68 -60.02 13.11
C LEU A 804 -11.15 -59.51 14.46
N VAL A 805 -11.38 -58.24 14.75
CA VAL A 805 -11.07 -57.61 16.05
C VAL A 805 -12.35 -57.48 16.88
N MET A 806 -12.33 -57.93 18.13
CA MET A 806 -13.44 -57.78 19.06
C MET A 806 -13.19 -56.60 20.01
N ILE A 807 -14.17 -55.71 20.16
CA ILE A 807 -14.12 -54.55 21.05
C ILE A 807 -15.18 -54.75 22.13
N ILE A 808 -14.77 -54.77 23.40
CA ILE A 808 -15.61 -54.96 24.57
C ILE A 808 -15.51 -53.70 25.42
N ASP A 809 -16.57 -52.89 25.40
CA ASP A 809 -16.66 -51.61 26.11
C ASP A 809 -18.15 -51.30 26.29
N ASP A 810 -18.61 -50.96 27.48
CA ASP A 810 -20.02 -50.70 27.77
C ASP A 810 -20.48 -49.34 27.22
N GLU A 811 -19.57 -48.38 27.08
CA GLU A 811 -19.87 -47.04 26.60
C GLU A 811 -19.99 -47.00 25.06
N PRO A 812 -21.20 -46.76 24.50
CA PRO A 812 -21.46 -46.91 23.07
C PRO A 812 -20.66 -45.91 22.22
N VAL A 813 -20.40 -44.71 22.75
CA VAL A 813 -19.66 -43.67 22.04
C VAL A 813 -18.20 -44.07 21.82
N ASN A 814 -17.55 -44.64 22.84
CA ASN A 814 -16.16 -45.07 22.72
C ASN A 814 -16.04 -46.35 21.87
N ARG A 815 -16.94 -47.32 22.08
CA ARG A 815 -17.05 -48.54 21.28
C ARG A 815 -17.23 -48.23 19.78
N ASP A 816 -18.02 -47.21 19.45
CA ASP A 816 -18.21 -46.77 18.08
C ASP A 816 -17.01 -46.01 17.51
N MET A 817 -16.39 -45.13 18.30
CA MET A 817 -15.22 -44.37 17.88
C MET A 817 -14.05 -45.30 17.50
N VAL A 818 -13.72 -46.25 18.39
CA VAL A 818 -12.63 -47.21 18.12
C VAL A 818 -13.01 -48.18 17.01
N GLY A 819 -14.30 -48.57 16.93
CA GLY A 819 -14.82 -49.36 15.83
C GLY A 819 -14.62 -48.67 14.46
N ARG A 820 -14.85 -47.36 14.36
CA ARG A 820 -14.60 -46.62 13.11
C ARG A 820 -13.12 -46.57 12.77
N LEU A 821 -12.26 -46.39 13.78
CA LEU A 821 -10.80 -46.36 13.61
C LEU A 821 -10.27 -47.65 12.95
N PHE A 822 -10.67 -48.82 13.46
CA PHE A 822 -10.21 -50.11 12.93
C PHE A 822 -10.86 -50.49 11.59
N ARG A 823 -12.12 -50.09 11.34
CA ARG A 823 -12.80 -50.39 10.08
C ARG A 823 -12.16 -49.61 8.94
N LYS A 824 -11.77 -48.36 9.19
CA LYS A 824 -11.00 -47.53 8.25
C LYS A 824 -9.62 -48.14 7.94
N ALA A 825 -9.06 -48.93 8.86
CA ALA A 825 -7.82 -49.66 8.65
C ALA A 825 -8.00 -51.04 8.00
N GLY A 826 -9.21 -51.37 7.52
CA GLY A 826 -9.50 -52.58 6.75
C GLY A 826 -9.79 -53.84 7.57
N MET A 827 -10.06 -53.71 8.88
CA MET A 827 -10.33 -54.85 9.77
C MET A 827 -11.84 -55.09 9.93
N ARG A 828 -12.23 -56.36 10.09
CA ARG A 828 -13.58 -56.73 10.53
C ARG A 828 -13.68 -56.53 12.03
N ILE A 829 -14.85 -56.08 12.49
CA ILE A 829 -15.02 -55.71 13.90
C ILE A 829 -16.27 -56.35 14.44
N CYS A 830 -16.13 -56.97 15.60
CA CYS A 830 -17.23 -57.38 16.46
C CYS A 830 -17.27 -56.42 17.66
N LYS A 831 -18.41 -55.77 17.90
CA LYS A 831 -18.59 -54.86 19.03
C LYS A 831 -19.48 -55.55 20.04
N VAL A 832 -19.05 -55.56 21.29
CA VAL A 832 -19.79 -56.15 22.40
C VAL A 832 -19.80 -55.15 23.55
N GLU A 833 -20.93 -55.04 24.22
CA GLU A 833 -21.11 -54.08 25.33
C GLU A 833 -20.84 -54.68 26.71
N ASP A 834 -20.80 -56.01 26.80
CA ASP A 834 -20.65 -56.73 28.07
C ASP A 834 -19.73 -57.95 27.93
N ALA A 835 -18.98 -58.23 28.99
CA ALA A 835 -17.96 -59.28 29.01
C ALA A 835 -18.54 -60.70 28.97
N ARG A 836 -19.75 -60.94 29.52
CA ARG A 836 -20.42 -62.25 29.48
C ARG A 836 -20.92 -62.56 28.08
N ILE A 837 -21.47 -61.56 27.39
CA ILE A 837 -21.87 -61.68 25.98
C ILE A 837 -20.64 -62.00 25.11
N ALA A 838 -19.50 -61.35 25.39
CA ALA A 838 -18.26 -61.58 24.65
C ALA A 838 -17.78 -63.02 24.78
N LEU A 839 -17.79 -63.63 25.98
CA LEU A 839 -17.40 -65.03 26.18
C LEU A 839 -18.29 -66.00 25.37
N ASN A 840 -19.60 -65.75 25.29
CA ASN A 840 -20.53 -66.57 24.49
C ASN A 840 -20.26 -66.44 22.98
N TYR A 841 -19.88 -65.25 22.50
CA TYR A 841 -19.51 -65.05 21.10
C TYR A 841 -18.16 -65.69 20.76
N ILE A 842 -17.18 -65.62 21.66
CA ILE A 842 -15.84 -66.22 21.45
C ILE A 842 -15.92 -67.74 21.30
N GLN A 843 -16.88 -68.40 21.98
CA GLN A 843 -17.14 -69.83 21.77
C GLN A 843 -17.61 -70.17 20.35
N LYS A 844 -18.32 -69.26 19.68
CA LYS A 844 -18.87 -69.48 18.33
C LYS A 844 -17.95 -69.00 17.23
N THR A 845 -17.19 -67.92 17.46
CA THR A 845 -16.28 -67.33 16.47
C THR A 845 -15.13 -66.68 17.21
N GLN A 846 -13.92 -67.24 17.07
CA GLN A 846 -12.74 -66.72 17.75
C GLN A 846 -12.23 -65.44 17.08
N PRO A 847 -12.11 -64.32 17.82
CA PRO A 847 -11.47 -63.12 17.30
C PRO A 847 -9.95 -63.27 17.26
N ASP A 848 -9.32 -62.55 16.32
CA ASP A 848 -7.87 -62.49 16.20
C ASP A 848 -7.23 -61.61 17.30
N LEU A 849 -7.97 -60.63 17.83
CA LEU A 849 -7.54 -59.73 18.91
C LEU A 849 -8.75 -59.17 19.69
N ILE A 850 -8.58 -58.96 21.00
CA ILE A 850 -9.60 -58.34 21.87
C ILE A 850 -9.10 -57.01 22.42
N LEU A 851 -9.92 -55.96 22.29
CA LEU A 851 -9.76 -54.70 22.98
C LEU A 851 -10.80 -54.62 24.10
N LEU A 852 -10.36 -54.42 25.35
CA LEU A 852 -11.17 -54.60 26.55
C LEU A 852 -11.14 -53.38 27.47
N ASP A 853 -12.31 -52.85 27.83
CA ASP A 853 -12.44 -51.95 28.98
C ASP A 853 -12.51 -52.73 30.30
N LEU A 854 -11.98 -52.15 31.38
CA LEU A 854 -12.00 -52.74 32.72
C LEU A 854 -13.25 -52.38 33.51
N GLN A 855 -13.87 -51.24 33.23
CA GLN A 855 -15.00 -50.72 34.00
C GLN A 855 -16.31 -50.95 33.25
N MET A 856 -16.87 -52.15 33.37
CA MET A 856 -18.14 -52.51 32.75
C MET A 856 -19.12 -53.07 33.80
N PRO A 857 -20.43 -52.84 33.65
CA PRO A 857 -21.46 -53.39 34.52
C PRO A 857 -21.58 -54.92 34.35
N GLU A 858 -22.13 -55.60 35.37
CA GLU A 858 -22.27 -57.06 35.50
C GLU A 858 -20.97 -57.88 35.66
N MET A 859 -20.02 -57.82 34.73
CA MET A 859 -18.73 -58.51 34.82
C MET A 859 -17.58 -57.56 34.49
N ASP A 860 -16.69 -57.34 35.45
CA ASP A 860 -15.56 -56.44 35.24
C ASP A 860 -14.49 -57.04 34.31
N GLY A 861 -13.68 -56.17 33.68
CA GLY A 861 -12.67 -56.63 32.72
C GLY A 861 -11.57 -57.48 33.34
N PHE A 862 -11.33 -57.40 34.66
CA PHE A 862 -10.35 -58.25 35.34
C PHE A 862 -10.86 -59.70 35.47
N GLU A 863 -12.14 -59.86 35.80
CA GLU A 863 -12.83 -61.15 35.84
C GLU A 863 -12.90 -61.77 34.45
N PHE A 864 -13.15 -60.97 33.41
CA PHE A 864 -13.15 -61.42 32.02
C PHE A 864 -11.79 -61.96 31.57
N VAL A 865 -10.69 -61.23 31.82
CA VAL A 865 -9.33 -61.70 31.45
C VAL A 865 -9.00 -63.02 32.16
N THR A 866 -9.33 -63.13 33.44
CA THR A 866 -9.09 -64.35 34.22
C THR A 866 -9.86 -65.54 33.65
N LYS A 867 -11.14 -65.36 33.29
CA LYS A 867 -11.97 -66.41 32.68
C LYS A 867 -11.55 -66.75 31.24
N LEU A 868 -11.13 -65.76 30.46
CA LEU A 868 -10.66 -65.97 29.10
C LEU A 868 -9.39 -66.80 29.09
N GLN A 869 -8.41 -66.52 29.95
CA GLN A 869 -7.12 -67.21 29.98
C GLN A 869 -7.18 -68.63 30.54
N GLN A 870 -8.16 -68.94 31.39
CA GLN A 870 -8.40 -70.31 31.81
C GLN A 870 -8.79 -71.25 30.65
N VAL A 871 -9.32 -70.71 29.54
CA VAL A 871 -9.87 -71.50 28.42
C VAL A 871 -9.17 -71.22 27.09
N TYR A 872 -8.71 -69.99 26.84
CA TYR A 872 -8.17 -69.50 25.57
C TYR A 872 -6.94 -68.61 25.80
N ASP A 873 -5.78 -69.24 26.05
CA ASP A 873 -4.54 -68.54 26.41
C ASP A 873 -3.83 -67.85 25.21
N ALA A 874 -4.31 -68.08 23.98
CA ALA A 874 -3.66 -67.63 22.75
C ALA A 874 -4.22 -66.33 22.15
N ILE A 875 -5.29 -65.76 22.69
CA ILE A 875 -5.91 -64.54 22.12
C ILE A 875 -5.28 -63.30 22.78
N PRO A 876 -4.61 -62.41 22.02
CA PRO A 876 -4.02 -61.21 22.60
C PRO A 876 -5.13 -60.24 23.05
N VAL A 877 -5.05 -59.82 24.32
CA VAL A 877 -5.94 -58.82 24.92
C VAL A 877 -5.19 -57.51 25.11
N ILE A 878 -5.71 -56.42 24.59
CA ILE A 878 -5.26 -55.05 24.88
C ILE A 878 -6.30 -54.42 25.82
N VAL A 879 -5.84 -53.93 26.96
CA VAL A 879 -6.71 -53.22 27.90
C VAL A 879 -6.76 -51.75 27.52
N PHE A 880 -7.96 -51.21 27.41
CA PHE A 880 -8.22 -49.83 27.08
C PHE A 880 -9.26 -49.22 28.02
N SER A 881 -8.81 -48.55 29.10
CA SER A 881 -9.68 -48.10 30.19
C SER A 881 -9.31 -46.71 30.73
N ALA A 882 -10.28 -46.02 31.34
CA ALA A 882 -10.07 -44.73 32.02
C ALA A 882 -9.61 -44.87 33.47
N LYS A 883 -9.67 -46.08 34.05
CA LYS A 883 -9.25 -46.37 35.42
C LYS A 883 -7.73 -46.18 35.60
N ASP A 884 -7.33 -45.48 36.67
CA ASP A 884 -5.92 -45.44 37.11
C ASP A 884 -5.49 -46.83 37.60
N ILE A 885 -4.54 -47.44 36.89
CA ILE A 885 -4.06 -48.81 37.17
C ILE A 885 -3.08 -48.76 38.35
N THR A 886 -3.47 -49.34 39.48
CA THR A 886 -2.58 -49.47 40.64
C THR A 886 -1.52 -50.57 40.45
N ILE A 887 -0.50 -50.62 41.31
CA ILE A 887 0.55 -51.67 41.26
C ILE A 887 -0.07 -53.06 41.46
N GLU A 888 -1.10 -53.20 42.30
CA GLU A 888 -1.86 -54.45 42.49
C GLU A 888 -2.70 -54.80 41.25
N ASP A 889 -3.36 -53.82 40.61
CA ASP A 889 -4.11 -54.05 39.36
C ASP A 889 -3.18 -54.54 38.24
N ARG A 890 -1.94 -54.02 38.18
CA ARG A 890 -0.95 -54.42 37.19
C ARG A 890 -0.49 -55.86 37.37
N GLN A 891 -0.36 -56.33 38.62
CA GLN A 891 -0.06 -57.74 38.89
C GLN A 891 -1.19 -58.68 38.46
N ARG A 892 -2.47 -58.25 38.59
CA ARG A 892 -3.64 -59.00 38.12
C ARG A 892 -3.79 -59.04 36.60
N LEU A 893 -3.18 -58.08 35.89
CA LEU A 893 -3.19 -57.97 34.42
C LEU A 893 -1.86 -58.36 33.78
N ASN A 894 -0.95 -59.06 34.48
CA ASN A 894 0.36 -59.46 33.94
C ASN A 894 0.31 -60.29 32.65
N SER A 895 -0.85 -60.84 32.31
CA SER A 895 -1.10 -61.74 31.20
C SER A 895 -1.75 -61.06 29.98
N VAL A 896 -2.02 -59.74 30.03
CA VAL A 896 -2.51 -58.97 28.87
C VAL A 896 -1.35 -58.42 28.03
N ALA A 897 -1.58 -58.23 26.73
CA ALA A 897 -0.51 -57.85 25.80
C ALA A 897 -0.04 -56.41 26.00
N ASN A 898 -0.97 -55.48 26.29
CA ASN A 898 -0.64 -54.09 26.59
C ASN A 898 -1.79 -53.37 27.32
N ILE A 899 -1.50 -52.25 28.00
CA ILE A 899 -2.49 -51.46 28.74
C ILE A 899 -2.39 -49.99 28.32
N PHE A 900 -3.49 -49.43 27.81
CA PHE A 900 -3.63 -48.03 27.42
C PHE A 900 -4.67 -47.31 28.28
N GLN A 901 -4.30 -46.14 28.80
CA GLN A 901 -5.20 -45.31 29.61
C GLN A 901 -5.93 -44.27 28.73
N LYS A 902 -7.28 -44.28 28.75
CA LYS A 902 -8.16 -43.36 28.02
C LYS A 902 -7.75 -41.90 28.30
N GLY A 903 -7.38 -41.15 27.25
CA GLY A 903 -7.04 -39.72 27.33
C GLY A 903 -5.54 -39.36 27.31
N SER A 904 -4.65 -40.35 27.48
CA SER A 904 -3.18 -40.11 27.64
C SER A 904 -2.30 -40.60 26.48
N TYR A 905 -2.90 -41.07 25.37
CA TYR A 905 -2.19 -41.69 24.23
C TYR A 905 -2.75 -41.21 22.88
N ARG A 906 -1.98 -41.38 21.79
CA ARG A 906 -2.42 -40.99 20.43
C ARG A 906 -3.06 -42.18 19.72
N ASN A 907 -4.17 -41.96 19.00
CA ASN A 907 -4.91 -43.00 18.25
C ASN A 907 -4.03 -43.84 17.30
N ASP A 908 -2.96 -43.23 16.76
CA ASP A 908 -2.01 -43.90 15.86
C ASP A 908 -1.14 -44.94 16.60
N GLU A 909 -0.85 -44.74 17.88
CA GLU A 909 -0.06 -45.66 18.71
C GLU A 909 -0.85 -46.92 19.04
N LEU A 910 -2.14 -46.78 19.38
CA LEU A 910 -3.04 -47.91 19.59
C LEU A 910 -3.22 -48.74 18.30
N LEU A 911 -3.38 -48.05 17.16
CA LEU A 911 -3.53 -48.72 15.87
C LEU A 911 -2.25 -49.43 15.43
N ALA A 912 -1.08 -48.86 15.71
CA ALA A 912 0.22 -49.47 15.44
C ALA A 912 0.42 -50.75 16.28
N GLU A 913 0.05 -50.73 17.56
CA GLU A 913 0.17 -51.90 18.45
C GLU A 913 -0.80 -53.03 18.06
N VAL A 914 -2.04 -52.69 17.70
CA VAL A 914 -3.02 -53.67 17.18
C VAL A 914 -2.53 -54.31 15.87
N LYS A 915 -2.01 -53.50 14.93
CA LYS A 915 -1.45 -54.04 13.68
C LYS A 915 -0.22 -54.92 13.93
N LYS A 916 0.65 -54.54 14.87
CA LYS A 916 1.82 -55.32 15.25
C LYS A 916 1.41 -56.70 15.79
N LEU A 917 0.47 -56.76 16.73
CA LEU A 917 -0.01 -58.02 17.30
C LEU A 917 -0.75 -58.90 16.28
N LEU A 918 -1.52 -58.30 15.38
CA LEU A 918 -2.19 -59.02 14.28
C LEU A 918 -1.22 -59.48 13.17
N SER A 919 -0.04 -58.86 13.06
CA SER A 919 1.00 -59.23 12.09
C SER A 919 1.93 -60.35 12.56
N MET A 920 1.94 -60.65 13.87
CA MET A 920 2.76 -61.70 14.46
C MET A 920 2.11 -63.10 14.41
N LYS A 921 0.99 -63.28 13.70
CA LYS A 921 0.17 -64.50 13.65
C LYS A 921 -0.24 -64.97 12.25
#